data_AF-A0A165DTT5-F1
#
_entry.id   AF-A0A165DTT5-F1
#
_cell.length_a   1.000
_cell.length_b   1.000
_cell.length_c   1.000
_cell.angle_alpha   90.00
_cell.angle_beta   90.00
_cell.angle_gamma   90.00
#
_symmetry.space_group_name_H-M   'P 1'
#
loop_
_entity.id
_entity.type
_entity.pdbx_description
1 polymer ?
#
loop_
_entity_poly.entity_id
_entity_poly.type
_entity_poly.pdbx_seq_one_letter_code
_entity_poly.pdbx_strand_id
1 'polypeptide(L)'
;MSHPCARCGNSTTLTCSACKAPTALYCSKDCQKKHWKEHSTDCKISQVIGTGPAQDVTLTPSRSLATAHKLGRAVYDNEVPEDVQTRVDYGFSRALVPANESMLIGLYTGLIKMLGISAKTIHEWRLNGILIQKIRATFEQLPLGHRGGYYPWFLENQWILDPTLSRRSVEEEIWLHAKRYANLPANLPKADMLRIVSKWPKNKRYCYQMSAMVISGFRPKPSQDLWILFGLCACPDEWSEKWLGMTYRMLSLIARPESIMHCSFSELCDAYNSSDLLSLFQRHGLKGNVSNIPHLQEVLEGSPTSFKSVWYLKQFAVSECDTVPLQQQASADYGFTNCVTNGKPDAEKKEMLRKVYREAFLKKKADPLELHEAAIKGKIFEFVSELVAIREDQQDSLKEMMKRAAPEQPQENKRSGNYNRSKENPRRPDPTVDELLLRAKGYAGLPDSVTRTEMTEILSTWPKNTVHCYLMAASILWNLHFSPSQDQWVMFGFCACPDEESEGELGDLYRSLIDSSRAHPGQRSQCSFKELCDAFNFSDLFALFERHGLKNVADRIPNLANVLEGSPTSFKTVWHLKQFAVSDRGSVQMSNAVAWDYGFVNCVKNRKKGTKPPDSELVQEAYGDFFSRTQRRGSASSRGVIPNMMSLSRVDADAVEMLRKVYQDVFLKAKADPMKLHEAAMQGRIFDFVSGIVEIRADQKQELKELMVNVYPLRDPDAA
;
A
#
# COMPACT_ATOMS: atom_id res chain seq x y z
N MET A 1 -42.94 -19.82 4.49
CA MET A 1 -41.77 -20.61 4.91
C MET A 1 -41.49 -20.30 6.36
N SER A 2 -41.25 -21.31 7.19
CA SER A 2 -40.93 -21.11 8.61
C SER A 2 -39.42 -20.92 8.78
N HIS A 3 -39.02 -20.00 9.65
CA HIS A 3 -37.63 -19.61 9.86
C HIS A 3 -37.20 -19.92 11.31
N PRO A 4 -35.89 -20.14 11.57
CA PRO A 4 -35.42 -20.46 12.92
C PRO A 4 -35.58 -19.28 13.87
N CYS A 5 -35.96 -19.57 15.12
CA CYS A 5 -36.05 -18.58 16.18
C CYS A 5 -34.64 -18.07 16.53
N ALA A 6 -34.48 -16.75 16.55
CA ALA A 6 -33.21 -16.07 16.83
C ALA A 6 -32.58 -16.42 18.19
N ARG A 7 -33.35 -16.99 19.14
CA ARG A 7 -32.83 -17.37 20.47
C ARG A 7 -32.61 -18.87 20.66
N CYS A 8 -33.52 -19.71 20.19
CA CYS A 8 -33.50 -21.15 20.48
C CYS A 8 -33.42 -22.05 19.24
N GLY A 9 -33.44 -21.48 18.03
CA GLY A 9 -33.36 -22.22 16.76
C GLY A 9 -34.66 -22.87 16.30
N ASN A 10 -35.69 -22.97 17.15
CA ASN A 10 -36.98 -23.59 16.80
C ASN A 10 -37.69 -22.86 15.65
N SER A 11 -38.39 -23.61 14.81
CA SER A 11 -39.18 -23.08 13.70
C SER A 11 -40.27 -22.11 14.18
N THR A 12 -40.36 -20.92 13.58
CA THR A 12 -41.38 -19.91 13.90
C THR A 12 -41.72 -19.04 12.68
N THR A 13 -42.86 -18.36 12.76
CA THR A 13 -43.30 -17.32 11.82
C THR A 13 -43.52 -15.97 12.51
N LEU A 14 -43.41 -15.90 13.84
CA LEU A 14 -43.67 -14.67 14.60
C LEU A 14 -42.45 -13.75 14.52
N THR A 15 -42.66 -12.56 13.99
CA THR A 15 -41.65 -11.49 13.92
C THR A 15 -41.77 -10.56 15.12
N CYS A 16 -40.69 -9.84 15.42
CA CYS A 16 -40.74 -8.73 16.36
C CYS A 16 -41.78 -7.69 15.90
N SER A 17 -42.81 -7.46 16.72
CA SER A 17 -43.91 -6.53 16.40
C SER A 17 -43.45 -5.09 16.15
N ALA A 18 -42.28 -4.72 16.68
CA ALA A 18 -41.75 -3.38 16.66
C ALA A 18 -40.93 -3.07 15.38
N CYS A 19 -40.06 -3.97 14.93
CA CYS A 19 -39.23 -3.75 13.73
C CYS A 19 -39.63 -4.59 12.52
N LYS A 20 -40.39 -5.68 12.72
CA LYS A 20 -40.79 -6.66 11.70
C LYS A 20 -39.64 -7.22 10.86
N ALA A 21 -38.40 -7.13 11.35
CA ALA A 21 -37.21 -7.54 10.60
C ALA A 21 -37.20 -9.06 10.39
N PRO A 22 -36.78 -9.55 9.20
CA PRO A 22 -36.77 -10.97 8.88
C PRO A 22 -35.75 -11.78 9.70
N THR A 23 -34.79 -11.11 10.34
CA THR A 23 -33.80 -11.73 11.25
C THR A 23 -34.28 -11.78 12.71
N ALA A 24 -35.41 -11.16 13.04
CA ALA A 24 -35.90 -10.99 14.40
C ALA A 24 -37.15 -11.83 14.68
N LEU A 25 -36.99 -13.14 14.58
CA LEU A 25 -38.08 -14.11 14.68
C LEU A 25 -38.02 -14.86 16.02
N TYR A 26 -39.16 -14.98 16.70
CA TYR A 26 -39.23 -15.59 18.03
C TYR A 26 -40.34 -16.64 18.09
N CYS A 27 -40.10 -17.82 18.66
CA CYS A 27 -41.18 -18.78 18.87
C CYS A 27 -42.09 -18.40 20.05
N SER A 28 -41.66 -17.47 20.92
CA SER A 28 -42.45 -16.99 22.07
C SER A 28 -41.99 -15.60 22.56
N LYS A 29 -42.85 -14.93 23.35
CA LYS A 29 -42.52 -13.67 24.05
C LYS A 29 -41.32 -13.84 25.00
N ASP A 30 -41.14 -15.02 25.59
CA ASP A 30 -40.01 -15.29 26.48
C ASP A 30 -38.68 -15.37 25.73
N CYS A 31 -38.67 -15.97 24.54
CA CYS A 31 -37.50 -15.95 23.67
C CYS A 31 -37.15 -14.53 23.22
N GLN A 32 -38.16 -13.71 22.91
CA GLN A 32 -37.97 -12.30 22.60
C GLN A 32 -37.39 -11.54 23.79
N LYS A 33 -37.96 -11.68 25.01
CA LYS A 33 -37.44 -11.02 26.22
C LYS A 33 -36.00 -11.41 26.54
N LYS A 34 -35.66 -12.70 26.38
CA LYS A 34 -34.29 -13.19 26.61
C LYS A 34 -33.29 -12.65 25.59
N HIS A 35 -33.68 -12.56 24.31
CA HIS A 35 -32.85 -11.98 23.26
C HIS A 35 -32.89 -10.44 23.22
N TRP A 36 -33.78 -9.80 23.99
CA TRP A 36 -34.03 -8.36 23.89
C TRP A 36 -32.78 -7.51 24.10
N LYS A 37 -31.86 -7.92 24.98
CA LYS A 37 -30.61 -7.17 25.21
C LYS A 37 -29.75 -7.06 23.95
N GLU A 38 -29.66 -8.14 23.18
CA GLU A 38 -28.94 -8.22 21.91
C GLU A 38 -29.76 -7.54 20.79
N HIS A 39 -31.04 -7.89 20.66
CA HIS A 39 -31.91 -7.42 19.56
C HIS A 39 -32.38 -5.97 19.66
N SER A 40 -32.54 -5.40 20.86
CA SER A 40 -33.18 -4.09 21.04
C SER A 40 -32.48 -2.98 20.25
N THR A 41 -31.19 -3.14 20.00
CA THR A 41 -30.37 -2.27 19.18
C THR A 41 -30.75 -2.35 17.70
N ASP A 42 -30.78 -3.55 17.13
CA ASP A 42 -31.22 -3.78 15.75
C ASP A 42 -32.67 -3.36 15.54
N CYS A 43 -33.53 -3.63 16.52
CA CYS A 43 -34.92 -3.22 16.50
C CYS A 43 -35.06 -1.69 16.32
N LYS A 44 -34.27 -0.91 17.07
CA LYS A 44 -34.27 0.56 16.99
C LYS A 44 -33.65 1.07 15.69
N ILE A 45 -32.58 0.43 15.19
CA ILE A 45 -31.99 0.76 13.88
C ILE A 45 -33.01 0.58 12.77
N SER A 46 -33.73 -0.55 12.74
CA SER A 46 -34.77 -0.80 11.73
C SER A 46 -35.93 0.19 11.82
N GLN A 47 -36.29 0.64 13.02
CA GLN A 47 -37.32 1.68 13.20
C GLN A 47 -36.87 3.07 12.73
N VAL A 48 -35.58 3.39 12.89
CA VAL A 48 -34.98 4.66 12.49
C VAL A 48 -34.77 4.75 10.98
N ILE A 49 -34.40 3.63 10.34
CA ILE A 49 -34.08 3.60 8.90
C ILE A 49 -35.35 3.51 8.04
N GLY A 50 -36.45 2.94 8.55
CA GLY A 50 -37.69 2.73 7.81
C GLY A 50 -37.53 1.69 6.69
N THR A 51 -38.52 0.83 6.47
CA THR A 51 -38.50 -0.18 5.41
C THR A 51 -39.03 0.36 4.06
N GLY A 52 -38.93 1.67 3.81
CA GLY A 52 -39.41 2.32 2.58
C GLY A 52 -38.30 2.59 1.57
N PRO A 53 -38.61 2.69 0.26
CA PRO A 53 -37.62 3.07 -0.75
C PRO A 53 -37.12 4.50 -0.50
N ALA A 54 -35.80 4.67 -0.63
CA ALA A 54 -35.07 5.89 -0.33
C ALA A 54 -35.59 7.10 -1.12
N GLN A 55 -36.27 8.03 -0.44
CA GLN A 55 -36.42 9.40 -0.91
C GLN A 55 -36.13 10.39 0.22
N ASP A 56 -35.33 11.38 -0.17
CA ASP A 56 -35.02 12.66 0.45
C ASP A 56 -33.99 12.73 1.59
N VAL A 57 -32.95 13.53 1.35
CA VAL A 57 -31.72 13.65 2.15
C VAL A 57 -31.74 15.00 2.86
N THR A 58 -32.23 14.99 4.10
CA THR A 58 -31.87 15.98 5.12
C THR A 58 -31.42 15.25 6.39
N LEU A 59 -30.36 15.74 7.02
CA LEU A 59 -29.79 15.21 8.27
C LEU A 59 -30.79 15.40 9.42
N THR A 60 -31.71 14.44 9.58
CA THR A 60 -32.62 14.41 10.74
C THR A 60 -31.93 13.76 11.96
N PRO A 61 -32.29 14.15 13.20
CA PRO A 61 -31.78 13.58 14.46
C PRO A 61 -31.87 12.04 14.57
N SER A 62 -32.73 11.44 13.75
CA SER A 62 -32.92 9.98 13.65
C SER A 62 -31.65 9.26 13.21
N ARG A 63 -30.89 9.82 12.24
CA ARG A 63 -29.74 9.13 11.63
C ARG A 63 -28.49 9.16 12.51
N SER A 64 -28.33 10.17 13.38
CA SER A 64 -27.22 10.22 14.34
C SER A 64 -27.42 9.24 15.50
N LEU A 65 -28.66 9.00 15.92
CA LEU A 65 -28.96 7.96 16.92
C LEU A 65 -28.71 6.55 16.36
N ALA A 66 -28.80 6.36 15.05
CA ALA A 66 -28.45 5.10 14.40
C ALA A 66 -26.98 4.70 14.65
N THR A 67 -26.05 5.65 14.67
CA THR A 67 -24.62 5.35 14.90
C THR A 67 -24.37 4.91 16.34
N ALA A 68 -25.09 5.49 17.30
CA ALA A 68 -25.08 5.06 18.69
C ALA A 68 -25.55 3.60 18.84
N HIS A 69 -26.65 3.26 18.17
CA HIS A 69 -27.12 1.88 18.17
C HIS A 69 -26.11 0.94 17.51
N LYS A 70 -25.54 1.30 16.37
CA LYS A 70 -24.48 0.50 15.73
C LYS A 70 -23.27 0.28 16.65
N LEU A 71 -22.86 1.29 17.43
CA LEU A 71 -21.84 1.12 18.48
C LEU A 71 -22.30 0.10 19.53
N GLY A 72 -23.53 0.24 20.03
CA GLY A 72 -24.10 -0.67 21.02
C GLY A 72 -24.07 -2.13 20.55
N ARG A 73 -24.41 -2.37 19.27
CA ARG A 73 -24.34 -3.71 18.66
C ARG A 73 -22.91 -4.22 18.61
N ALA A 74 -21.99 -3.43 18.06
CA ALA A 74 -20.57 -3.78 18.00
C ALA A 74 -19.98 -4.16 19.37
N VAL A 75 -20.42 -3.48 20.44
CA VAL A 75 -20.04 -3.83 21.82
C VAL A 75 -20.60 -5.19 22.28
N TYR A 76 -21.85 -5.53 21.96
CA TYR A 76 -22.41 -6.83 22.31
C TYR A 76 -21.75 -7.97 21.53
N ASP A 77 -21.45 -7.71 20.25
CA ASP A 77 -20.77 -8.64 19.34
C ASP A 77 -19.26 -8.74 19.63
N ASN A 78 -18.72 -7.82 20.44
CA ASN A 78 -17.29 -7.69 20.75
C ASN A 78 -16.43 -7.51 19.49
N GLU A 79 -16.94 -6.70 18.56
CA GLU A 79 -16.32 -6.40 17.27
C GLU A 79 -16.10 -4.90 17.11
N VAL A 80 -15.10 -4.52 16.33
CA VAL A 80 -14.87 -3.12 15.98
C VAL A 80 -15.96 -2.69 14.99
N PRO A 81 -16.64 -1.54 15.17
CA PRO A 81 -17.68 -1.11 14.24
C PRO A 81 -17.15 -0.99 12.79
N GLU A 82 -17.89 -1.54 11.83
CA GLU A 82 -17.59 -1.40 10.39
C GLU A 82 -18.16 -0.11 9.80
N ASP A 83 -19.30 0.35 10.33
CA ASP A 83 -19.99 1.54 9.84
C ASP A 83 -19.12 2.81 9.95
N VAL A 84 -18.80 3.41 8.81
CA VAL A 84 -17.86 4.54 8.70
C VAL A 84 -18.25 5.70 9.61
N GLN A 85 -19.53 6.06 9.67
CA GLN A 85 -19.97 7.19 10.51
C GLN A 85 -19.88 6.85 11.99
N THR A 86 -20.25 5.63 12.40
CA THR A 86 -20.08 5.15 13.77
C THR A 86 -18.61 5.18 14.20
N ARG A 87 -17.70 4.79 13.29
CA ARG A 87 -16.25 4.84 13.54
C ARG A 87 -15.74 6.27 13.75
N VAL A 88 -16.25 7.24 12.98
CA VAL A 88 -15.92 8.66 13.14
C VAL A 88 -16.49 9.20 14.44
N ASP A 89 -17.78 8.98 14.68
CA ASP A 89 -18.54 9.52 15.81
C ASP A 89 -17.96 9.11 17.16
N TYR A 90 -17.42 7.90 17.27
CA TYR A 90 -16.92 7.32 18.52
C TYR A 90 -15.40 7.07 18.50
N GLY A 91 -14.67 7.78 17.64
CA GLY A 91 -13.20 7.86 17.69
C GLY A 91 -12.42 6.68 17.12
N PHE A 92 -13.06 5.61 16.63
CA PHE A 92 -12.36 4.49 15.98
C PHE A 92 -11.54 4.94 14.76
N SER A 93 -12.03 5.92 14.00
CA SER A 93 -11.26 6.52 12.90
C SER A 93 -9.98 7.25 13.35
N ARG A 94 -9.89 7.61 14.63
CA ARG A 94 -8.72 8.24 15.27
C ARG A 94 -7.88 7.24 16.07
N ALA A 95 -8.28 5.97 16.23
CA ALA A 95 -7.49 4.96 16.94
C ALA A 95 -6.22 4.53 16.16
N LEU A 96 -6.21 4.70 14.84
CA LEU A 96 -5.08 4.51 13.90
C LEU A 96 -4.55 3.09 13.72
N VAL A 97 -4.47 2.29 14.79
CA VAL A 97 -3.92 0.93 14.77
C VAL A 97 -4.92 -0.05 15.40
N PRO A 98 -4.96 -1.33 14.94
CA PRO A 98 -5.89 -2.32 15.46
C PRO A 98 -5.83 -2.54 16.98
N ALA A 99 -4.65 -2.39 17.58
CA ALA A 99 -4.50 -2.46 19.03
C ALA A 99 -5.30 -1.37 19.76
N ASN A 100 -5.28 -0.12 19.28
CA ASN A 100 -6.03 0.97 19.88
C ASN A 100 -7.53 0.83 19.63
N GLU A 101 -7.96 0.31 18.47
CA GLU A 101 -9.37 -0.01 18.21
C GLU A 101 -9.89 -1.06 19.19
N SER A 102 -9.08 -2.10 19.46
CA SER A 102 -9.38 -3.14 20.44
C SER A 102 -9.49 -2.58 21.86
N MET A 103 -8.63 -1.62 22.22
CA MET A 103 -8.71 -0.95 23.52
C MET A 103 -9.94 -0.03 23.63
N LEU A 104 -10.30 0.65 22.54
CA LEU A 104 -11.45 1.53 22.47
C LEU A 104 -12.78 0.77 22.54
N ILE A 105 -12.90 -0.36 21.82
CA ILE A 105 -14.09 -1.21 21.93
C ILE A 105 -14.20 -1.84 23.32
N GLY A 106 -13.06 -2.19 23.95
CA GLY A 106 -13.02 -2.65 25.34
C GLY A 106 -13.50 -1.58 26.34
N LEU A 107 -13.12 -0.31 26.13
CA LEU A 107 -13.61 0.81 26.92
C LEU A 107 -15.14 0.97 26.80
N TYR A 108 -15.67 0.97 25.57
CA TYR A 108 -17.11 1.04 25.34
C TYR A 108 -17.86 -0.20 25.85
N THR A 109 -17.23 -1.37 25.84
CA THR A 109 -17.75 -2.60 26.46
C THR A 109 -17.88 -2.44 27.96
N GLY A 110 -16.87 -1.86 28.63
CA GLY A 110 -16.96 -1.49 30.03
C GLY A 110 -18.16 -0.59 30.32
N LEU A 111 -18.35 0.48 29.54
CA LEU A 111 -19.45 1.42 29.74
C LEU A 111 -20.84 0.80 29.50
N ILE A 112 -21.04 0.14 28.36
CA ILE A 112 -22.37 -0.32 27.94
C ILE A 112 -22.73 -1.66 28.59
N LYS A 113 -21.83 -2.65 28.51
CA LYS A 113 -22.14 -4.03 28.92
C LYS A 113 -21.94 -4.23 30.43
N MET A 114 -20.89 -3.66 31.00
CA MET A 114 -20.55 -3.87 32.41
C MET A 114 -21.21 -2.84 33.34
N LEU A 115 -21.22 -1.56 32.95
CA LEU A 115 -21.77 -0.46 33.76
C LEU A 115 -23.20 -0.06 33.37
N GLY A 116 -23.77 -0.69 32.34
CA GLY A 116 -25.16 -0.53 31.96
C GLY A 116 -25.51 0.83 31.35
N ILE A 117 -24.52 1.61 30.91
CA ILE A 117 -24.77 2.90 30.25
C ILE A 117 -25.33 2.65 28.85
N SER A 118 -26.52 3.17 28.57
CA SER A 118 -27.12 2.97 27.26
C SER A 118 -26.33 3.67 26.15
N ALA A 119 -26.29 3.08 24.95
CA ALA A 119 -25.66 3.73 23.80
C ALA A 119 -26.27 5.10 23.47
N LYS A 120 -27.57 5.30 23.75
CA LYS A 120 -28.24 6.60 23.66
C LYS A 120 -27.61 7.64 24.59
N THR A 121 -27.33 7.25 25.83
CA THR A 121 -26.67 8.14 26.81
C THR A 121 -25.26 8.51 26.37
N ILE A 122 -24.50 7.56 25.80
CA ILE A 122 -23.18 7.84 25.21
C ILE A 122 -23.29 8.84 24.05
N HIS A 123 -24.32 8.70 23.21
CA HIS A 123 -24.60 9.64 22.13
C HIS A 123 -24.89 11.05 22.65
N GLU A 124 -25.71 11.17 23.68
CA GLU A 124 -26.01 12.45 24.34
C GLU A 124 -24.74 13.09 24.91
N TRP A 125 -23.87 12.31 25.56
CA TRP A 125 -22.59 12.83 26.05
C TRP A 125 -21.70 13.36 24.93
N ARG A 126 -21.67 12.67 23.79
CA ARG A 126 -20.93 13.09 22.60
C ARG A 126 -21.48 14.40 22.03
N LEU A 127 -22.79 14.49 21.78
CA LEU A 127 -23.42 15.68 21.21
C LEU A 127 -23.21 16.93 22.08
N ASN A 128 -23.19 16.74 23.40
CA ASN A 128 -22.96 17.82 24.36
C ASN A 128 -21.47 18.13 24.58
N GLY A 129 -20.54 17.43 23.92
CA GLY A 129 -19.10 17.64 24.10
C GLY A 129 -18.54 17.22 25.46
N ILE A 130 -19.29 16.44 26.25
CA ILE A 130 -18.94 16.01 27.61
C ILE A 130 -18.54 14.53 27.72
N LEU A 131 -18.36 13.84 26.58
CA LEU A 131 -18.06 12.41 26.52
C LEU A 131 -16.87 12.01 27.39
N ILE A 132 -15.72 12.68 27.24
CA ILE A 132 -14.49 12.37 27.98
C ILE A 132 -14.71 12.53 29.49
N GLN A 133 -15.35 13.62 29.90
CA GLN A 133 -15.61 13.93 31.31
C GLN A 133 -16.52 12.87 31.95
N LYS A 134 -17.57 12.47 31.24
CA LYS A 134 -18.51 11.45 31.72
C LYS A 134 -17.90 10.05 31.77
N ILE A 135 -17.03 9.70 30.82
CA ILE A 135 -16.26 8.45 30.88
C ILE A 135 -15.40 8.43 32.16
N ARG A 136 -14.62 9.49 32.42
CA ARG A 136 -13.80 9.59 33.64
C ARG A 136 -14.63 9.45 34.91
N ALA A 137 -15.68 10.27 35.04
CA ALA A 137 -16.55 10.26 36.20
C ALA A 137 -17.19 8.89 36.45
N THR A 138 -17.53 8.15 35.39
CA THR A 138 -18.10 6.80 35.52
C THR A 138 -17.07 5.80 36.04
N PHE A 139 -15.88 5.74 35.44
CA PHE A 139 -14.85 4.78 35.87
C PHE A 139 -14.20 5.15 37.22
N GLU A 140 -14.14 6.44 37.57
CA GLU A 140 -13.59 6.89 38.85
C GLU A 140 -14.45 6.53 40.05
N GLN A 141 -15.76 6.30 39.84
CA GLN A 141 -16.65 5.76 40.87
C GLN A 141 -16.35 4.29 41.23
N LEU A 142 -15.64 3.56 40.36
CA LEU A 142 -15.25 2.18 40.64
C LEU A 142 -14.01 2.13 41.52
N PRO A 143 -13.90 1.13 42.43
CA PRO A 143 -12.66 0.85 43.14
C PRO A 143 -11.50 0.63 42.17
N LEU A 144 -10.27 1.02 42.54
CA LEU A 144 -9.10 0.99 41.65
C LEU A 144 -8.91 -0.35 40.93
N GLY A 145 -9.04 -1.48 41.64
CA GLY A 145 -8.90 -2.83 41.06
C GLY A 145 -10.00 -3.22 40.06
N HIS A 146 -11.12 -2.51 40.04
CA HIS A 146 -12.28 -2.80 39.17
C HIS A 146 -12.32 -1.91 37.92
N ARG A 147 -11.39 -0.96 37.77
CA ARG A 147 -11.35 -0.05 36.60
C ARG A 147 -10.83 -0.72 35.32
N GLY A 148 -10.19 -1.89 35.45
CA GLY A 148 -9.63 -2.65 34.33
C GLY A 148 -8.48 -1.93 33.61
N GLY A 149 -7.94 -2.57 32.56
CA GLY A 149 -6.83 -2.01 31.77
C GLY A 149 -7.23 -0.97 30.72
N TYR A 150 -8.51 -0.93 30.31
CA TYR A 150 -8.99 -0.01 29.28
C TYR A 150 -9.07 1.44 29.78
N TYR A 151 -9.39 1.65 31.06
CA TYR A 151 -9.52 3.00 31.61
C TYR A 151 -8.16 3.74 31.72
N PRO A 152 -7.10 3.14 32.31
CA PRO A 152 -5.77 3.75 32.29
C PRO A 152 -5.27 4.04 30.86
N TRP A 153 -5.48 3.12 29.92
CA TRP A 153 -5.15 3.35 28.51
C TRP A 153 -5.91 4.55 27.92
N PHE A 154 -7.20 4.69 28.23
CA PHE A 154 -8.01 5.82 27.78
C PHE A 154 -7.46 7.15 28.32
N LEU A 155 -6.99 7.19 29.56
CA LEU A 155 -6.38 8.39 30.14
C LEU A 155 -5.13 8.84 29.38
N GLU A 156 -4.31 7.90 28.90
CA GLU A 156 -3.14 8.18 28.06
C GLU A 156 -3.49 8.54 26.60
N ASN A 157 -4.69 8.17 26.13
CA ASN A 157 -5.08 8.22 24.72
C ASN A 157 -6.33 9.07 24.45
N GLN A 158 -6.54 10.11 25.25
CA GLN A 158 -7.69 11.00 25.10
C GLN A 158 -7.75 11.71 23.75
N TRP A 159 -6.60 11.88 23.08
CA TRP A 159 -6.50 12.41 21.72
C TRP A 159 -7.32 11.62 20.69
N ILE A 160 -7.72 10.38 21.00
CA ILE A 160 -8.62 9.58 20.16
C ILE A 160 -10.05 10.15 20.18
N LEU A 161 -10.53 10.62 21.34
CA LEU A 161 -11.89 11.13 21.53
C LEU A 161 -11.95 12.67 21.59
N ASP A 162 -10.82 13.34 21.81
CA ASP A 162 -10.71 14.80 21.83
C ASP A 162 -10.24 15.31 20.47
N PRO A 163 -11.12 15.96 19.68
CA PRO A 163 -10.74 16.50 18.38
C PRO A 163 -9.79 17.70 18.49
N THR A 164 -9.71 18.36 19.65
CA THR A 164 -8.83 19.53 19.87
C THR A 164 -7.36 19.13 20.05
N LEU A 165 -7.12 17.88 20.48
CA LEU A 165 -5.77 17.33 20.59
C LEU A 165 -5.26 16.88 19.22
N SER A 166 -3.96 17.07 19.00
CA SER A 166 -3.30 16.69 17.75
C SER A 166 -3.44 15.20 17.48
N ARG A 167 -3.87 14.88 16.26
CA ARG A 167 -3.93 13.50 15.78
C ARG A 167 -2.52 13.04 15.46
N ARG A 168 -2.16 11.84 15.92
CA ARG A 168 -0.91 11.16 15.56
C ARG A 168 -1.01 10.50 14.18
N SER A 169 0.12 10.11 13.62
CA SER A 169 0.19 9.24 12.44
C SER A 169 0.16 7.75 12.84
N VAL A 170 -0.26 6.88 11.92
CA VAL A 170 -0.21 5.42 12.10
C VAL A 170 1.21 4.97 12.41
N GLU A 171 2.19 5.56 11.70
CA GLU A 171 3.60 5.28 11.92
C GLU A 171 4.02 5.63 13.35
N GLU A 172 3.72 6.84 13.83
CA GLU A 172 4.04 7.26 15.21
C GLU A 172 3.50 6.31 16.28
N GLU A 173 2.27 5.82 16.13
CA GLU A 173 1.68 4.84 17.06
C GLU A 173 2.41 3.50 17.04
N ILE A 174 2.71 2.98 15.84
CA ILE A 174 3.50 1.75 15.67
C ILE A 174 4.85 1.87 16.37
N TRP A 175 5.51 3.02 16.21
CA TRP A 175 6.80 3.28 16.83
C TRP A 175 6.71 3.41 18.35
N LEU A 176 5.68 4.08 18.88
CA LEU A 176 5.53 4.29 20.32
C LEU A 176 5.37 2.97 21.08
N HIS A 177 4.63 2.02 20.51
CA HIS A 177 4.47 0.69 21.08
C HIS A 177 5.78 -0.09 21.17
N ALA A 178 6.56 -0.16 20.07
CA ALA A 178 7.84 -0.85 20.09
C ALA A 178 8.87 -0.19 21.00
N LYS A 179 8.83 1.14 21.08
CA LYS A 179 9.72 1.93 21.94
C LYS A 179 9.59 1.54 23.42
N ARG A 180 8.35 1.38 23.90
CA ARG A 180 8.07 0.93 25.27
C ARG A 180 8.63 -0.48 25.51
N TYR A 181 8.38 -1.40 24.59
CA TYR A 181 8.85 -2.78 24.72
C TYR A 181 10.37 -2.91 24.67
N ALA A 182 11.04 -2.12 23.82
CA ALA A 182 12.48 -2.08 23.71
C ALA A 182 13.18 -1.28 24.82
N ASN A 183 12.45 -0.86 25.86
CA ASN A 183 12.95 -0.03 26.97
C ASN A 183 13.67 1.26 26.51
N LEU A 184 13.20 1.88 25.42
CA LEU A 184 13.74 3.15 24.94
C LEU A 184 13.07 4.33 25.69
N PRO A 185 13.79 5.44 25.97
CA PRO A 185 13.29 6.53 26.80
C PRO A 185 12.00 7.16 26.24
N ALA A 186 10.91 7.22 27.02
CA ALA A 186 9.58 7.64 26.56
C ALA A 186 9.54 8.99 25.80
N ASN A 187 10.40 9.94 26.16
CA ASN A 187 10.47 11.27 25.54
C ASN A 187 11.47 11.39 24.37
N LEU A 188 12.14 10.29 23.99
CA LEU A 188 13.07 10.28 22.85
C LEU A 188 12.37 10.68 21.53
N PRO A 189 12.83 11.72 20.82
CA PRO A 189 12.28 12.12 19.53
C PRO A 189 12.38 11.01 18.47
N LYS A 190 11.47 11.01 17.49
CA LYS A 190 11.43 10.00 16.41
C LYS A 190 12.76 9.91 15.66
N ALA A 191 13.36 11.05 15.31
CA ALA A 191 14.64 11.10 14.60
C ALA A 191 15.78 10.44 15.38
N ASP A 192 15.89 10.73 16.69
CA ASP A 192 16.89 10.13 17.55
C ASP A 192 16.68 8.63 17.74
N MET A 193 15.43 8.20 17.88
CA MET A 193 15.10 6.78 17.96
C MET A 193 15.51 6.06 16.67
N LEU A 194 15.16 6.59 15.50
CA LEU A 194 15.56 6.01 14.22
C LEU A 194 17.09 5.94 14.09
N ARG A 195 17.81 6.93 14.61
CA ARG A 195 19.28 6.94 14.69
C ARG A 195 19.84 5.87 15.62
N ILE A 196 19.19 5.60 16.76
CA ILE A 196 19.59 4.52 17.67
C ILE A 196 19.33 3.16 17.02
N VAL A 197 18.12 2.97 16.49
CA VAL A 197 17.69 1.70 15.87
C VAL A 197 18.51 1.41 14.61
N SER A 198 18.87 2.40 13.80
CA SER A 198 19.68 2.18 12.59
C SER A 198 21.08 1.63 12.88
N LYS A 199 21.64 1.95 14.06
CA LYS A 199 22.93 1.43 14.53
C LYS A 199 22.84 0.02 15.12
N TRP A 200 21.64 -0.52 15.33
CA TRP A 200 21.49 -1.86 15.86
C TRP A 200 21.89 -2.93 14.84
N PRO A 201 22.40 -4.09 15.31
CA PRO A 201 22.58 -5.26 14.46
C PRO A 201 21.31 -5.58 13.66
N LYS A 202 21.47 -6.08 12.43
CA LYS A 202 20.37 -6.38 11.49
C LYS A 202 19.24 -7.18 12.16
N ASN A 203 19.59 -8.24 12.88
CA ASN A 203 18.63 -9.11 13.55
C ASN A 203 17.86 -8.41 14.67
N LYS A 204 18.52 -7.54 15.45
CA LYS A 204 17.88 -6.73 16.48
C LYS A 204 16.91 -5.72 15.87
N ARG A 205 17.23 -5.17 14.69
CA ARG A 205 16.28 -4.32 13.92
C ARG A 205 15.06 -5.11 13.46
N TYR A 206 15.23 -6.35 12.97
CA TYR A 206 14.09 -7.21 12.62
C TYR A 206 13.20 -7.53 13.82
N CYS A 207 13.78 -7.86 14.97
CA CYS A 207 13.01 -8.05 16.21
C CYS A 207 12.23 -6.80 16.60
N TYR A 208 12.85 -5.62 16.48
CA TYR A 208 12.18 -4.34 16.76
C TYR A 208 11.00 -4.09 15.82
N GLN A 209 11.20 -4.27 14.52
CA GLN A 209 10.15 -4.10 13.51
C GLN A 209 9.00 -5.09 13.72
N MET A 210 9.32 -6.36 13.97
CA MET A 210 8.32 -7.39 14.27
C MET A 210 7.50 -7.01 15.51
N SER A 211 8.18 -6.61 16.60
CA SER A 211 7.53 -6.16 17.83
C SER A 211 6.61 -4.96 17.60
N ALA A 212 7.07 -3.96 16.83
CA ALA A 212 6.26 -2.80 16.42
C ALA A 212 4.97 -3.22 15.74
N MET A 213 5.04 -4.14 14.78
CA MET A 213 3.88 -4.62 14.05
C MET A 213 2.91 -5.36 14.97
N VAL A 214 3.36 -6.39 15.69
CA VAL A 214 2.47 -7.26 16.46
C VAL A 214 1.88 -6.57 17.68
N ILE A 215 2.63 -5.72 18.39
CA ILE A 215 2.09 -4.97 19.54
C ILE A 215 0.98 -4.02 19.09
N SER A 216 1.15 -3.43 17.89
CA SER A 216 0.14 -2.56 17.27
C SER A 216 -1.04 -3.31 16.66
N GLY A 217 -1.03 -4.65 16.70
CA GLY A 217 -2.08 -5.50 16.15
C GLY A 217 -2.00 -5.74 14.65
N PHE A 218 -0.88 -5.39 14.02
CA PHE A 218 -0.56 -5.77 12.65
C PHE A 218 0.19 -7.09 12.61
N ARG A 219 0.29 -7.68 11.41
CA ARG A 219 1.14 -8.84 11.15
C ARG A 219 1.96 -8.61 9.88
N PRO A 220 3.16 -9.19 9.77
CA PRO A 220 3.88 -9.23 8.52
C PRO A 220 3.04 -9.79 7.37
N LYS A 221 3.07 -9.13 6.22
CA LYS A 221 2.46 -9.61 4.97
C LYS A 221 3.49 -10.38 4.15
N PRO A 222 3.07 -11.22 3.18
CA PRO A 222 4.00 -11.91 2.29
C PRO A 222 5.00 -10.98 1.59
N SER A 223 4.65 -9.72 1.34
CA SER A 223 5.57 -8.74 0.74
C SER A 223 6.70 -8.26 1.65
N GLN A 224 6.82 -8.75 2.88
CA GLN A 224 7.80 -8.31 3.86
C GLN A 224 8.67 -9.49 4.32
N ASP A 225 9.99 -9.28 4.43
CA ASP A 225 10.95 -10.30 4.89
C ASP A 225 10.56 -10.93 6.23
N LEU A 226 9.98 -10.13 7.14
CA LEU A 226 9.52 -10.56 8.45
C LEU A 226 8.54 -11.74 8.40
N TRP A 227 7.83 -11.92 7.28
CA TRP A 227 6.89 -13.01 7.08
C TRP A 227 7.58 -14.38 7.04
N ILE A 228 8.76 -14.48 6.40
CA ILE A 228 9.60 -15.68 6.47
C ILE A 228 10.39 -15.70 7.77
N LEU A 229 11.05 -14.58 8.12
CA LEU A 229 11.97 -14.52 9.25
C LEU A 229 11.32 -14.92 10.59
N PHE A 230 10.01 -14.67 10.77
CA PHE A 230 9.29 -15.03 11.99
C PHE A 230 8.30 -16.19 11.81
N GLY A 231 8.40 -16.92 10.70
CA GLY A 231 7.66 -18.17 10.49
C GLY A 231 6.21 -18.02 10.07
N LEU A 232 5.74 -16.81 9.74
CA LEU A 232 4.36 -16.62 9.26
C LEU A 232 4.12 -17.29 7.90
N CYS A 233 5.16 -17.50 7.09
CA CYS A 233 5.07 -18.24 5.84
C CYS A 233 4.65 -19.71 6.02
N ALA A 234 4.81 -20.29 7.22
CA ALA A 234 4.38 -21.64 7.54
C ALA A 234 2.86 -21.74 7.74
N CYS A 235 2.19 -20.62 8.00
CA CYS A 235 0.75 -20.59 8.20
C CYS A 235 -0.02 -21.02 6.93
N PRO A 236 -1.03 -21.89 7.05
CA PRO A 236 -1.84 -22.35 5.92
C PRO A 236 -2.89 -21.33 5.48
N ASP A 237 -3.25 -20.39 6.36
CA ASP A 237 -4.27 -19.38 6.11
C ASP A 237 -4.09 -18.13 6.99
N GLU A 238 -4.88 -17.10 6.66
CA GLU A 238 -4.87 -15.81 7.36
C GLU A 238 -5.22 -15.93 8.85
N TRP A 239 -6.04 -16.92 9.22
CA TRP A 239 -6.42 -17.16 10.61
C TRP A 239 -5.21 -17.62 11.42
N SER A 240 -4.48 -18.60 10.91
CA SER A 240 -3.26 -19.11 11.53
C SER A 240 -2.18 -18.03 11.61
N GLU A 241 -2.06 -17.16 10.60
CA GLU A 241 -1.16 -15.99 10.67
C GLU A 241 -1.56 -15.00 11.76
N LYS A 242 -2.86 -14.68 11.88
CA LYS A 242 -3.37 -13.81 12.96
C LYS A 242 -3.08 -14.43 14.32
N TRP A 243 -3.25 -15.73 14.45
CA TRP A 243 -2.99 -16.47 15.68
C TRP A 243 -1.51 -16.46 16.05
N LEU A 244 -0.60 -16.70 15.09
CA LEU A 244 0.84 -16.62 15.33
C LEU A 244 1.27 -15.19 15.68
N GLY A 245 0.77 -14.19 14.96
CA GLY A 245 1.00 -12.77 15.27
C GLY A 245 0.51 -12.40 16.68
N MET A 246 -0.65 -12.91 17.09
CA MET A 246 -1.16 -12.75 18.45
C MET A 246 -0.26 -13.45 19.48
N THR A 247 0.32 -14.60 19.14
CA THR A 247 1.24 -15.32 20.04
C THR A 247 2.54 -14.53 20.28
N TYR A 248 3.12 -13.93 19.23
CA TYR A 248 4.22 -12.97 19.39
C TYR A 248 3.82 -11.73 20.19
N ARG A 249 2.60 -11.21 19.97
CA ARG A 249 2.05 -10.10 20.74
C ARG A 249 1.92 -10.46 22.23
N MET A 250 1.48 -11.68 22.55
CA MET A 250 1.36 -12.16 23.92
C MET A 250 2.71 -12.19 24.63
N LEU A 251 3.78 -12.64 23.97
CA LEU A 251 5.14 -12.53 24.54
C LEU A 251 5.45 -11.10 25.00
N SER A 252 5.03 -10.11 24.21
CA SER A 252 5.32 -8.69 24.47
C SER A 252 4.35 -8.00 25.45
N LEU A 253 3.16 -8.58 25.69
CA LEU A 253 2.07 -7.94 26.43
C LEU A 253 1.67 -8.64 27.73
N ILE A 254 2.22 -9.81 28.07
CA ILE A 254 1.91 -10.47 29.35
C ILE A 254 2.52 -9.65 30.49
N ALA A 255 1.76 -8.64 30.92
CA ALA A 255 1.78 -8.03 32.23
C ALA A 255 0.47 -8.43 32.92
N ARG A 256 0.39 -9.69 33.36
CA ARG A 256 -0.61 -10.05 34.36
C ARG A 256 0.04 -9.88 35.73
N PRO A 257 -0.60 -9.21 36.70
CA PRO A 257 0.05 -8.82 37.94
C PRO A 257 0.54 -9.98 38.83
N GLU A 258 0.23 -11.25 38.53
CA GLU A 258 0.41 -12.31 39.54
C GLU A 258 1.16 -13.59 39.13
N SER A 259 1.51 -13.92 37.87
CA SER A 259 2.21 -15.22 37.66
C SER A 259 2.88 -15.61 36.31
N ILE A 260 3.17 -14.75 35.33
CA ILE A 260 3.85 -15.25 34.10
C ILE A 260 4.96 -14.28 33.67
N MET A 261 6.19 -14.80 33.59
CA MET A 261 7.41 -14.09 33.19
C MET A 261 7.19 -13.24 31.94
N HIS A 262 7.48 -11.94 32.04
CA HIS A 262 7.54 -11.04 30.90
C HIS A 262 8.66 -11.50 29.96
N CYS A 263 8.38 -11.68 28.66
CA CYS A 263 9.46 -11.76 27.69
C CYS A 263 10.00 -10.34 27.51
N SER A 264 11.26 -10.11 27.85
CA SER A 264 11.93 -8.85 27.53
C SER A 264 12.26 -8.77 26.04
N PHE A 265 12.47 -7.55 25.54
CA PHE A 265 12.94 -7.36 24.17
C PHE A 265 14.31 -8.01 23.92
N SER A 266 15.18 -8.08 24.94
CA SER A 266 16.48 -8.77 24.82
C SER A 266 16.27 -10.26 24.65
N GLU A 267 15.45 -10.90 25.49
CA GLU A 267 15.17 -12.34 25.40
C GLU A 267 14.59 -12.73 24.04
N LEU A 268 13.73 -11.89 23.46
CA LEU A 268 13.24 -12.09 22.09
C LEU A 268 14.39 -12.01 21.07
N CYS A 269 15.26 -11.00 21.18
CA CYS A 269 16.39 -10.84 20.27
C CYS A 269 17.38 -12.01 20.39
N ASP A 270 17.65 -12.46 21.61
CA ASP A 270 18.60 -13.54 21.89
C ASP A 270 18.05 -14.86 21.33
N ALA A 271 16.79 -15.18 21.59
CA ALA A 271 16.12 -16.35 21.02
C ALA A 271 16.06 -16.30 19.48
N TYR A 272 15.81 -15.14 18.89
CA TYR A 272 15.83 -14.98 17.44
C TYR A 272 17.23 -15.19 16.85
N ASN A 273 18.27 -14.66 17.50
CA ASN A 273 19.65 -14.82 17.05
C ASN A 273 20.14 -16.27 17.17
N SER A 274 19.65 -17.02 18.14
CA SER A 274 20.04 -18.41 18.41
C SER A 274 19.10 -19.45 17.81
N SER A 275 18.18 -19.07 16.91
CA SER A 275 17.19 -19.97 16.31
C SER A 275 16.31 -20.71 17.33
N ASP A 276 16.05 -20.08 18.49
CA ASP A 276 15.41 -20.68 19.67
C ASP A 276 14.02 -20.11 19.97
N LEU A 277 13.36 -19.50 18.97
CA LEU A 277 12.03 -18.88 19.13
C LEU A 277 10.96 -19.87 19.61
N LEU A 278 11.03 -21.14 19.20
CA LEU A 278 10.11 -22.18 19.69
C LEU A 278 10.25 -22.43 21.18
N SER A 279 11.49 -22.54 21.68
CA SER A 279 11.74 -22.73 23.11
C SER A 279 11.34 -21.48 23.89
N LEU A 280 11.49 -20.28 23.32
CA LEU A 280 10.96 -19.05 23.92
C LEU A 280 9.43 -19.15 24.11
N PHE A 281 8.68 -19.55 23.08
CA PHE A 281 7.24 -19.77 23.25
C PHE A 281 6.93 -20.81 24.34
N GLN A 282 7.68 -21.89 24.41
CA GLN A 282 7.51 -22.91 25.45
C GLN A 282 7.77 -22.36 26.86
N ARG A 283 8.86 -21.60 27.05
CA ARG A 283 9.22 -20.98 28.34
C ARG A 283 8.14 -20.02 28.86
N HIS A 284 7.45 -19.33 27.95
CA HIS A 284 6.34 -18.44 28.29
C HIS A 284 4.94 -19.11 28.26
N GLY A 285 4.88 -20.44 28.21
CA GLY A 285 3.60 -21.19 28.27
C GLY A 285 2.75 -21.09 27.00
N LEU A 286 3.33 -20.68 25.87
CA LEU A 286 2.66 -20.47 24.59
C LEU A 286 2.85 -21.62 23.59
N LYS A 287 3.43 -22.75 24.02
CA LYS A 287 3.66 -23.93 23.16
C LYS A 287 2.37 -24.40 22.47
N GLY A 288 1.25 -24.45 23.20
CA GLY A 288 -0.04 -24.85 22.64
C GLY A 288 -0.52 -23.96 21.49
N ASN A 289 -0.10 -22.68 21.47
CA ASN A 289 -0.51 -21.75 20.43
C ASN A 289 0.22 -21.98 19.10
N VAL A 290 1.46 -22.51 19.15
CA VAL A 290 2.31 -22.71 17.97
C VAL A 290 2.34 -24.14 17.46
N SER A 291 1.93 -25.12 18.28
CA SER A 291 2.01 -26.56 17.96
C SER A 291 1.12 -26.99 16.78
N ASN A 292 0.07 -26.24 16.48
CA ASN A 292 -0.88 -26.56 15.41
C ASN A 292 -0.50 -25.95 14.05
N ILE A 293 0.62 -25.21 13.97
CA ILE A 293 1.05 -24.57 12.71
C ILE A 293 1.99 -25.53 11.99
N PRO A 294 1.61 -26.08 10.81
CA PRO A 294 2.42 -27.03 10.08
C PRO A 294 3.78 -26.43 9.72
N HIS A 295 4.84 -27.24 9.83
CA HIS A 295 6.21 -26.87 9.44
C HIS A 295 6.80 -25.62 10.10
N LEU A 296 6.12 -25.02 11.10
CA LEU A 296 6.62 -23.83 11.79
C LEU A 296 7.97 -24.11 12.46
N GLN A 297 8.15 -25.32 12.99
CA GLN A 297 9.41 -25.75 13.58
C GLN A 297 10.55 -25.68 12.58
N GLU A 298 10.37 -26.23 11.38
CA GLU A 298 11.40 -26.22 10.33
C GLU A 298 11.79 -24.79 9.95
N VAL A 299 10.82 -23.89 9.80
CA VAL A 299 11.10 -22.49 9.45
C VAL A 299 11.82 -21.76 10.58
N LEU A 300 11.41 -21.95 11.83
CA LEU A 300 12.00 -21.23 12.97
C LEU A 300 13.38 -21.77 13.37
N GLU A 301 13.64 -23.06 13.19
CA GLU A 301 14.99 -23.65 13.37
C GLU A 301 15.97 -23.11 12.32
N GLY A 302 15.49 -22.83 11.11
CA GLY A 302 16.27 -22.18 10.06
C GLY A 302 16.47 -20.68 10.26
N SER A 303 15.54 -20.02 10.96
CA SER A 303 15.59 -18.58 11.19
C SER A 303 16.74 -18.18 12.12
N PRO A 304 17.51 -17.11 11.82
CA PRO A 304 17.26 -16.13 10.77
C PRO A 304 18.11 -16.32 9.50
N THR A 305 18.83 -17.42 9.37
CA THR A 305 19.95 -17.53 8.42
C THR A 305 19.76 -18.53 7.29
N SER A 306 19.00 -19.61 7.50
CA SER A 306 18.90 -20.71 6.56
C SER A 306 17.45 -21.08 6.33
N PHE A 307 16.93 -20.78 5.15
CA PHE A 307 15.56 -21.11 4.78
C PHE A 307 15.58 -21.97 3.51
N LYS A 308 14.75 -23.00 3.46
CA LYS A 308 14.50 -23.73 2.22
C LYS A 308 13.99 -22.78 1.14
N SER A 309 14.44 -22.98 -0.09
CA SER A 309 14.07 -22.12 -1.23
C SER A 309 12.56 -22.05 -1.47
N VAL A 310 11.81 -23.08 -1.06
CA VAL A 310 10.34 -23.10 -1.21
C VAL A 310 9.64 -21.99 -0.44
N TRP A 311 10.21 -21.52 0.67
CA TRP A 311 9.61 -20.42 1.44
C TRP A 311 9.70 -19.10 0.68
N TYR A 312 10.80 -18.87 -0.02
CA TYR A 312 10.95 -17.73 -0.93
C TYR A 312 10.06 -17.84 -2.17
N LEU A 313 9.90 -19.06 -2.71
CA LEU A 313 8.92 -19.31 -3.76
C LEU A 313 7.50 -18.95 -3.29
N LYS A 314 7.10 -19.48 -2.13
CA LYS A 314 5.78 -19.22 -1.55
C LYS A 314 5.56 -17.72 -1.38
N GLN A 315 6.53 -17.02 -0.80
CA GLN A 315 6.50 -15.56 -0.63
C GLN A 315 6.26 -14.82 -1.95
N PHE A 316 7.06 -15.14 -2.98
CA PHE A 316 6.95 -14.55 -4.31
C PHE A 316 5.60 -14.83 -4.98
N ALA A 317 5.11 -16.07 -4.88
CA ALA A 317 3.86 -16.49 -5.51
C ALA A 317 2.62 -15.88 -4.83
N VAL A 318 2.59 -15.85 -3.50
CA VAL A 318 1.42 -15.39 -2.74
C VAL A 318 1.41 -13.88 -2.48
N SER A 319 2.54 -13.19 -2.64
CA SER A 319 2.59 -11.72 -2.59
C SER A 319 1.69 -11.09 -3.65
N GLU A 320 0.87 -10.14 -3.23
CA GLU A 320 0.09 -9.24 -4.11
C GLU A 320 0.94 -8.09 -4.67
N CYS A 321 2.18 -7.96 -4.19
CA CYS A 321 3.12 -6.92 -4.61
C CYS A 321 4.13 -7.54 -5.59
N ASP A 322 4.19 -6.98 -6.80
CA ASP A 322 5.05 -7.45 -7.89
C ASP A 322 6.54 -7.10 -7.69
N THR A 323 6.85 -6.28 -6.68
CA THR A 323 8.22 -5.86 -6.35
C THR A 323 8.97 -6.84 -5.46
N VAL A 324 8.32 -7.90 -4.95
CA VAL A 324 9.02 -8.91 -4.14
C VAL A 324 10.01 -9.66 -5.03
N PRO A 325 11.33 -9.53 -4.82
CA PRO A 325 12.30 -10.20 -5.66
C PRO A 325 12.28 -11.70 -5.37
N LEU A 326 12.28 -12.52 -6.42
CA LEU A 326 12.47 -13.96 -6.28
C LEU A 326 13.96 -14.23 -6.00
N GLN A 327 14.26 -14.89 -4.88
CA GLN A 327 15.64 -15.28 -4.54
C GLN A 327 16.23 -16.21 -5.61
N GLN A 328 17.54 -16.10 -5.85
CA GLN A 328 18.22 -16.83 -6.92
C GLN A 328 18.06 -18.34 -6.80
N GLN A 329 18.16 -18.89 -5.58
CA GLN A 329 17.99 -20.32 -5.32
C GLN A 329 16.57 -20.77 -5.68
N ALA A 330 15.55 -20.02 -5.26
CA ALA A 330 14.16 -20.33 -5.63
C ALA A 330 13.91 -20.17 -7.14
N SER A 331 14.57 -19.22 -7.79
CA SER A 331 14.48 -19.06 -9.23
C SER A 331 14.98 -20.30 -9.98
N ALA A 332 16.12 -20.84 -9.55
CA ALA A 332 16.72 -22.05 -10.14
C ALA A 332 15.94 -23.32 -9.78
N ASP A 333 15.59 -23.49 -8.51
CA ASP A 333 14.97 -24.71 -8.00
C ASP A 333 13.56 -24.94 -8.57
N TYR A 334 12.83 -23.86 -8.87
CA TYR A 334 11.42 -23.93 -9.27
C TYR A 334 11.15 -23.52 -10.72
N GLY A 335 12.19 -23.48 -11.55
CA GLY A 335 12.04 -23.38 -13.01
C GLY A 335 11.93 -21.97 -13.58
N PHE A 336 12.09 -20.93 -12.77
CA PHE A 336 12.03 -19.54 -13.25
C PHE A 336 13.24 -19.14 -14.09
N THR A 337 14.39 -19.81 -13.91
CA THR A 337 15.55 -19.64 -14.80
C THR A 337 15.27 -20.10 -16.23
N ASN A 338 14.29 -20.98 -16.41
CA ASN A 338 13.89 -21.52 -17.72
C ASN A 338 12.76 -20.69 -18.36
N CYS A 339 12.27 -19.63 -17.68
CA CYS A 339 11.32 -18.67 -18.25
C CYS A 339 12.03 -17.74 -19.24
N VAL A 340 12.50 -18.31 -20.35
CA VAL A 340 13.20 -17.60 -21.41
C VAL A 340 12.57 -17.91 -22.77
N THR A 341 12.66 -16.95 -23.67
CA THR A 341 12.31 -17.11 -25.10
C THR A 341 13.45 -16.55 -25.93
N ASN A 342 14.00 -17.39 -26.82
CA ASN A 342 15.21 -17.08 -27.61
C ASN A 342 16.41 -16.62 -26.74
N GLY A 343 16.60 -17.25 -25.57
CA GLY A 343 17.70 -16.96 -24.65
C GLY A 343 17.54 -15.67 -23.83
N LYS A 344 16.40 -14.97 -23.93
CA LYS A 344 16.10 -13.77 -23.14
C LYS A 344 15.00 -14.04 -22.11
N PRO A 345 15.02 -13.40 -20.92
CA PRO A 345 13.95 -13.52 -19.93
C PRO A 345 12.58 -13.21 -20.53
N ASP A 346 11.62 -14.08 -20.25
CA ASP A 346 10.25 -14.01 -20.74
C ASP A 346 9.30 -13.73 -19.56
N ALA A 347 8.78 -12.49 -19.53
CA ALA A 347 7.90 -12.03 -18.46
C ALA A 347 6.55 -12.75 -18.44
N GLU A 348 6.02 -13.16 -19.60
CA GLU A 348 4.74 -13.87 -19.70
C GLU A 348 4.87 -15.28 -19.13
N LYS A 349 5.93 -15.99 -19.50
CA LYS A 349 6.26 -17.31 -18.92
C LYS A 349 6.47 -17.24 -17.41
N LYS A 350 7.20 -16.23 -16.94
CA LYS A 350 7.42 -16.00 -15.51
C LYS A 350 6.11 -15.78 -14.76
N GLU A 351 5.21 -14.94 -15.29
CA GLU A 351 3.92 -14.67 -14.66
C GLU A 351 2.98 -15.88 -14.74
N MET A 352 3.00 -16.63 -15.84
CA MET A 352 2.27 -17.91 -15.95
C MET A 352 2.70 -18.89 -14.86
N LEU A 353 4.01 -19.10 -14.70
CA LEU A 353 4.57 -19.99 -13.69
C LEU A 353 4.25 -19.51 -12.26
N ARG A 354 4.35 -18.20 -12.02
CA ARG A 354 3.95 -17.59 -10.73
C ARG A 354 2.48 -17.85 -10.41
N LYS A 355 1.56 -17.70 -11.38
CA LYS A 355 0.12 -17.96 -11.19
C LYS A 355 -0.16 -19.41 -10.82
N VAL A 356 0.55 -20.35 -11.45
CA VAL A 356 0.43 -21.79 -11.14
C VAL A 356 0.83 -22.06 -9.69
N TYR A 357 1.98 -21.58 -9.24
CA TYR A 357 2.40 -21.74 -7.84
C TYR A 357 1.48 -21.00 -6.86
N ARG A 358 0.99 -19.81 -7.22
CA ARG A 358 0.03 -19.05 -6.42
C ARG A 358 -1.25 -19.84 -6.21
N GLU A 359 -1.77 -20.48 -7.25
CA GLU A 359 -2.94 -21.33 -7.18
C GLU A 359 -2.69 -22.57 -6.30
N ALA A 360 -1.56 -23.23 -6.48
CA ALA A 360 -1.15 -24.38 -5.66
C ALA A 360 -1.15 -24.02 -4.16
N PHE A 361 -0.52 -22.90 -3.77
CA PHE A 361 -0.47 -22.50 -2.37
C PHE A 361 -1.79 -21.97 -1.81
N LEU A 362 -2.49 -21.07 -2.51
CA LEU A 362 -3.66 -20.37 -1.94
C LEU A 362 -4.97 -21.13 -2.09
N LYS A 363 -5.20 -21.80 -3.24
CA LYS A 363 -6.47 -22.51 -3.49
C LYS A 363 -6.40 -23.97 -3.07
N LYS A 364 -5.29 -24.63 -3.38
CA LYS A 364 -5.11 -26.07 -3.16
C LYS A 364 -4.40 -26.39 -1.86
N LYS A 365 -3.87 -25.38 -1.16
CA LYS A 365 -3.14 -25.51 0.11
C LYS A 365 -2.00 -26.53 0.00
N ALA A 366 -1.26 -26.48 -1.11
CA ALA A 366 -0.12 -27.33 -1.37
C ALA A 366 0.89 -27.27 -0.21
N ASP A 367 1.41 -28.43 0.20
CA ASP A 367 2.44 -28.52 1.22
C ASP A 367 3.77 -28.00 0.66
N PRO A 368 4.36 -26.93 1.24
CA PRO A 368 5.63 -26.39 0.77
C PRO A 368 6.80 -27.38 0.86
N LEU A 369 6.85 -28.23 1.89
CA LEU A 369 7.95 -29.18 2.04
C LEU A 369 7.81 -30.35 1.05
N GLU A 370 6.60 -30.81 0.75
CA GLU A 370 6.40 -31.80 -0.32
C GLU A 370 6.79 -31.26 -1.70
N LEU A 371 6.46 -29.99 -1.99
CA LEU A 371 6.89 -29.32 -3.22
C LEU A 371 8.42 -29.20 -3.28
N HIS A 372 9.08 -28.89 -2.16
CA HIS A 372 10.54 -28.85 -2.08
C HIS A 372 11.15 -30.22 -2.39
N GLU A 373 10.59 -31.30 -1.83
CA GLU A 373 11.02 -32.67 -2.12
C GLU A 373 10.79 -33.06 -3.58
N ALA A 374 9.67 -32.62 -4.18
CA ALA A 374 9.40 -32.79 -5.60
C ALA A 374 10.46 -32.06 -6.45
N ALA A 375 10.86 -30.85 -6.07
CA ALA A 375 11.93 -30.10 -6.73
C ALA A 375 13.28 -30.81 -6.66
N ILE A 376 13.66 -31.33 -5.50
CA ILE A 376 14.88 -32.13 -5.33
C ILE A 376 14.87 -33.35 -6.26
N LYS A 377 13.72 -34.01 -6.39
CA LYS A 377 13.53 -35.20 -7.24
C LYS A 377 13.34 -34.88 -8.74
N GLY A 378 13.29 -33.60 -9.11
CA GLY A 378 12.99 -33.16 -10.48
C GLY A 378 11.57 -33.48 -10.94
N LYS A 379 10.62 -33.59 -10.00
CA LYS A 379 9.22 -34.00 -10.22
C LYS A 379 8.22 -32.87 -9.94
N ILE A 380 8.62 -31.62 -10.21
CA ILE A 380 7.82 -30.43 -9.88
C ILE A 380 6.52 -30.42 -10.69
N PHE A 381 6.61 -30.71 -11.99
CA PHE A 381 5.45 -30.68 -12.87
C PHE A 381 4.42 -31.71 -12.45
N GLU A 382 4.84 -32.95 -12.17
CA GLU A 382 3.96 -34.01 -11.70
C GLU A 382 3.21 -33.58 -10.43
N PHE A 383 3.94 -33.12 -9.43
CA PHE A 383 3.36 -32.65 -8.16
C PHE A 383 2.35 -31.52 -8.36
N VAL A 384 2.69 -30.51 -9.17
CA VAL A 384 1.82 -29.36 -9.38
C VAL A 384 0.61 -29.70 -10.25
N SER A 385 0.77 -30.58 -11.23
CA SER A 385 -0.31 -31.01 -12.14
C SER A 385 -1.41 -31.82 -11.45
N GLU A 386 -1.08 -32.52 -10.36
CA GLU A 386 -2.07 -33.21 -9.52
C GLU A 386 -2.94 -32.23 -8.72
N LEU A 387 -2.44 -31.02 -8.45
CA LEU A 387 -3.10 -30.02 -7.62
C LEU A 387 -3.87 -28.98 -8.46
N VAL A 388 -3.25 -28.49 -9.53
CA VAL A 388 -3.73 -27.36 -10.34
C VAL A 388 -4.18 -27.86 -11.71
N ALA A 389 -5.36 -27.41 -12.15
CA ALA A 389 -5.84 -27.72 -13.49
C ALA A 389 -5.01 -26.95 -14.53
N ILE A 390 -4.15 -27.65 -15.24
CA ILE A 390 -3.29 -27.10 -16.30
C ILE A 390 -3.93 -27.36 -17.66
N ARG A 391 -4.09 -26.32 -18.47
CA ARG A 391 -4.63 -26.46 -19.83
C ARG A 391 -3.66 -27.23 -20.72
N GLU A 392 -4.18 -28.00 -21.68
CA GLU A 392 -3.37 -28.81 -22.60
C GLU A 392 -2.34 -27.97 -23.36
N ASP A 393 -2.73 -26.77 -23.82
CA ASP A 393 -1.86 -25.83 -24.54
C ASP A 393 -0.68 -25.30 -23.68
N GLN A 394 -0.77 -25.42 -22.35
CA GLN A 394 0.25 -24.94 -21.42
C GLN A 394 1.16 -26.05 -20.89
N GLN A 395 0.80 -27.31 -21.05
CA GLN A 395 1.50 -28.43 -20.40
C GLN A 395 2.96 -28.52 -20.83
N ASP A 396 3.25 -28.48 -22.14
CA ASP A 396 4.62 -28.63 -22.63
C ASP A 396 5.50 -27.45 -22.21
N SER A 397 4.95 -26.23 -22.26
CA SER A 397 5.64 -25.03 -21.78
C SER A 397 5.98 -25.13 -20.28
N LEU A 398 5.02 -25.58 -19.45
CA LEU A 398 5.24 -25.75 -18.01
C LEU A 398 6.20 -26.89 -17.70
N LYS A 399 6.13 -28.02 -18.42
CA LYS A 399 7.11 -29.11 -18.31
C LYS A 399 8.51 -28.62 -18.60
N GLU A 400 8.70 -27.89 -19.71
CA GLU A 400 10.01 -27.30 -20.05
C GLU A 400 10.50 -26.33 -18.97
N MET A 401 9.63 -25.43 -18.49
CA MET A 401 9.99 -24.48 -17.44
C MET A 401 10.37 -25.18 -16.13
N MET A 402 9.64 -26.21 -15.73
CA MET A 402 9.84 -26.91 -14.44
C MET A 402 10.95 -27.97 -14.46
N LYS A 403 11.69 -28.13 -15.57
CA LYS A 403 12.88 -28.98 -15.61
C LYS A 403 13.98 -28.40 -14.74
N ARG A 404 14.66 -29.26 -13.99
CA ARG A 404 15.84 -28.83 -13.23
C ARG A 404 16.92 -28.37 -14.21
N ALA A 405 17.46 -27.16 -14.00
CA ALA A 405 18.63 -26.70 -14.75
C ALA A 405 19.77 -27.70 -14.53
N ALA A 406 20.35 -28.21 -15.63
CA ALA A 406 21.49 -29.12 -15.53
C ALA A 406 22.66 -28.41 -14.80
N PRO A 407 23.40 -29.09 -13.91
CA PRO A 407 24.61 -28.49 -13.35
C PRO A 407 25.55 -28.14 -14.50
N GLU A 408 25.94 -26.87 -14.61
CA GLU A 408 26.89 -26.40 -15.63
C GLU A 408 28.16 -27.25 -15.55
N GLN A 409 28.45 -28.00 -16.62
CA GLN A 409 29.76 -28.63 -16.77
C GLN A 409 30.80 -27.50 -17.00
N PRO A 410 31.99 -27.60 -16.39
CA PRO A 410 33.05 -26.60 -16.61
C PRO A 410 33.51 -26.68 -18.06
N GLN A 411 33.07 -25.73 -18.91
CA GLN A 411 33.47 -25.69 -20.30
C GLN A 411 34.91 -25.16 -20.45
N GLU A 412 35.78 -26.02 -20.98
CA GLU A 412 37.11 -25.69 -21.46
C GLU A 412 37.07 -24.66 -22.59
N ASN A 413 37.91 -23.63 -22.43
CA ASN A 413 38.21 -22.61 -23.42
C ASN A 413 38.61 -23.18 -24.79
N LYS A 414 37.88 -22.82 -25.85
CA LYS A 414 38.43 -22.73 -27.20
C LYS A 414 38.20 -21.34 -27.79
N ARG A 415 39.33 -20.68 -28.03
CA ARG A 415 39.51 -19.35 -28.64
C ARG A 415 39.00 -19.32 -30.08
N SER A 416 38.24 -18.28 -30.42
CA SER A 416 38.32 -17.58 -31.73
C SER A 416 37.81 -16.14 -31.53
N GLY A 417 38.65 -15.17 -31.89
CA GLY A 417 38.53 -13.78 -31.44
C GLY A 417 37.72 -12.83 -32.33
N ASN A 418 37.76 -11.57 -31.87
CA ASN A 418 37.29 -10.30 -32.44
C ASN A 418 35.88 -9.83 -32.10
N TYR A 419 35.74 -9.10 -31.00
CA TYR A 419 35.69 -7.61 -30.96
C TYR A 419 35.58 -7.19 -29.50
N ASN A 420 36.44 -6.27 -29.04
CA ASN A 420 36.46 -5.77 -27.66
C ASN A 420 35.16 -5.01 -27.35
N ARG A 421 34.19 -5.67 -26.70
CA ARG A 421 33.19 -5.01 -25.86
C ARG A 421 33.74 -5.00 -24.44
N SER A 422 33.89 -3.80 -23.89
CA SER A 422 34.32 -3.52 -22.53
C SER A 422 33.69 -4.50 -21.53
N LYS A 423 34.56 -5.15 -20.75
CA LYS A 423 34.25 -5.99 -19.59
C LYS A 423 33.00 -5.48 -18.87
N GLU A 424 31.94 -6.29 -18.85
CA GLU A 424 30.84 -6.12 -17.91
C GLU A 424 31.45 -6.17 -16.50
N ASN A 425 31.45 -5.02 -15.83
CA ASN A 425 31.71 -4.97 -14.40
C ASN A 425 30.66 -5.87 -13.72
N PRO A 426 31.04 -6.67 -12.70
CA PRO A 426 30.06 -7.41 -11.92
C PRO A 426 28.99 -6.43 -11.42
N ARG A 427 27.71 -6.73 -11.70
CA ARG A 427 26.57 -5.89 -11.29
C ARG A 427 26.70 -5.64 -9.79
N ARG A 428 27.06 -4.40 -9.44
CA ARG A 428 27.03 -3.96 -8.04
C ARG A 428 25.57 -4.08 -7.57
N PRO A 429 25.33 -4.46 -6.30
CA PRO A 429 23.99 -4.38 -5.73
C PRO A 429 23.42 -2.98 -5.95
N ASP A 430 22.10 -2.89 -6.18
CA ASP A 430 21.42 -1.61 -6.33
C ASP A 430 21.80 -0.72 -5.13
N PRO A 431 22.30 0.50 -5.39
CA PRO A 431 22.72 1.38 -4.33
C PRO A 431 21.54 1.63 -3.39
N THR A 432 21.82 1.60 -2.10
CA THR A 432 20.84 2.11 -1.14
C THR A 432 20.53 3.57 -1.48
N VAL A 433 19.32 4.03 -1.16
CA VAL A 433 18.94 5.46 -1.26
C VAL A 433 20.02 6.36 -0.63
N ASP A 434 20.72 5.84 0.37
CA ASP A 434 21.79 6.52 1.10
C ASP A 434 23.10 6.67 0.32
N GLU A 435 23.45 5.69 -0.51
CA GLU A 435 24.61 5.74 -1.39
C GLU A 435 24.34 6.62 -2.62
N LEU A 436 23.07 6.67 -3.06
CA LEU A 436 22.60 7.58 -4.09
C LEU A 436 22.79 9.04 -3.65
N LEU A 437 22.36 9.37 -2.43
CA LEU A 437 22.44 10.71 -1.86
C LEU A 437 23.85 11.26 -1.67
N LEU A 438 24.91 10.43 -1.66
CA LEU A 438 26.27 10.91 -1.48
C LEU A 438 27.04 11.10 -2.79
N ARG A 439 26.51 10.61 -3.92
CA ARG A 439 27.25 10.55 -5.19
C ARG A 439 27.29 11.87 -5.94
N ALA A 440 26.21 12.64 -5.88
CA ALA A 440 26.13 13.95 -6.52
C ALA A 440 26.64 15.10 -5.65
N LYS A 441 27.18 14.82 -4.44
CA LYS A 441 27.64 15.89 -3.53
C LYS A 441 28.75 16.74 -4.15
N GLY A 442 29.73 16.10 -4.81
CA GLY A 442 30.80 16.82 -5.51
C GLY A 442 30.28 17.64 -6.68
N TYR A 443 29.30 17.12 -7.41
CA TYR A 443 28.64 17.85 -8.50
C TYR A 443 27.89 19.10 -7.99
N ALA A 444 27.21 18.98 -6.85
CA ALA A 444 26.50 20.08 -6.21
C ALA A 444 27.40 21.05 -5.43
N GLY A 445 28.73 20.89 -5.49
CA GLY A 445 29.68 21.73 -4.76
C GLY A 445 29.65 21.55 -3.24
N LEU A 446 29.12 20.42 -2.75
CA LEU A 446 29.07 20.10 -1.33
C LEU A 446 30.41 19.49 -0.88
N PRO A 447 30.91 19.84 0.32
CA PRO A 447 32.16 19.29 0.84
C PRO A 447 32.17 17.77 0.92
N ASP A 448 33.32 17.14 0.69
CA ASP A 448 33.46 15.69 0.83
C ASP A 448 33.22 15.20 2.26
N SER A 449 33.37 16.07 3.25
CA SER A 449 33.06 15.79 4.66
C SER A 449 31.58 15.68 4.95
N VAL A 450 30.68 16.11 4.05
CA VAL A 450 29.23 16.03 4.24
C VAL A 450 28.82 14.58 4.40
N THR A 451 28.30 14.30 5.59
CA THR A 451 27.78 13.00 5.99
C THR A 451 26.35 12.81 5.48
N ARG A 452 25.88 11.56 5.52
CA ARG A 452 24.51 11.20 5.15
C ARG A 452 23.45 12.03 5.90
N THR A 453 23.64 12.26 7.19
CA THR A 453 22.68 12.97 8.03
C THR A 453 22.60 14.45 7.65
N GLU A 454 23.75 15.07 7.45
CA GLU A 454 23.84 16.45 6.97
C GLU A 454 23.23 16.60 5.58
N MET A 455 23.40 15.60 4.69
CA MET A 455 22.80 15.64 3.36
C MET A 455 21.27 15.74 3.39
N THR A 456 20.61 14.99 4.28
CA THR A 456 19.13 15.05 4.40
C THR A 456 18.67 16.39 4.95
N GLU A 457 19.42 16.96 5.90
CA GLU A 457 19.15 18.30 6.44
C GLU A 457 19.34 19.37 5.37
N ILE A 458 20.46 19.33 4.64
CA ILE A 458 20.74 20.23 3.51
C ILE A 458 19.60 20.17 2.47
N LEU A 459 19.21 18.98 2.02
CA LEU A 459 18.13 18.82 1.05
C LEU A 459 16.78 19.34 1.58
N SER A 460 16.51 19.23 2.88
CA SER A 460 15.28 19.78 3.47
C SER A 460 15.21 21.31 3.48
N THR A 461 16.37 21.98 3.41
CA THR A 461 16.47 23.45 3.32
C THR A 461 16.42 23.97 1.89
N TRP A 462 16.65 23.12 0.89
CA TRP A 462 16.69 23.51 -0.51
C TRP A 462 15.29 23.72 -1.09
N PRO A 463 15.13 24.62 -2.08
CA PRO A 463 13.92 24.69 -2.88
C PRO A 463 13.60 23.32 -3.48
N LYS A 464 12.31 22.94 -3.55
CA LYS A 464 11.88 21.64 -4.08
C LYS A 464 12.49 21.32 -5.45
N ASN A 465 12.53 22.32 -6.33
CA ASN A 465 13.10 22.17 -7.67
C ASN A 465 14.60 21.83 -7.62
N THR A 466 15.36 22.49 -6.74
CA THR A 466 16.78 22.18 -6.51
C THR A 466 16.97 20.75 -5.99
N VAL A 467 16.08 20.27 -5.12
CA VAL A 467 16.08 18.88 -4.65
C VAL A 467 15.81 17.91 -5.81
N HIS A 468 14.86 18.21 -6.69
CA HIS A 468 14.60 17.39 -7.88
C HIS A 468 15.82 17.33 -8.83
N CYS A 469 16.50 18.45 -9.07
CA CYS A 469 17.75 18.48 -9.83
C CYS A 469 18.84 17.63 -9.17
N TYR A 470 18.97 17.69 -7.85
CA TYR A 470 19.95 16.90 -7.11
C TYR A 470 19.69 15.40 -7.23
N LEU A 471 18.45 14.98 -6.96
CA LEU A 471 18.05 13.58 -7.05
C LEU A 471 18.20 13.04 -8.48
N MET A 472 17.89 13.88 -9.49
CA MET A 472 18.10 13.52 -10.88
C MET A 472 19.60 13.27 -11.17
N ALA A 473 20.46 14.24 -10.83
CA ALA A 473 21.90 14.12 -11.04
C ALA A 473 22.50 12.90 -10.32
N ALA A 474 22.05 12.64 -9.09
CA ALA A 474 22.48 11.48 -8.31
C ALA A 474 22.12 10.14 -8.99
N SER A 475 20.88 10.00 -9.49
CA SER A 475 20.44 8.82 -10.22
C SER A 475 21.22 8.61 -11.52
N ILE A 476 21.43 9.68 -12.29
CA ILE A 476 22.19 9.63 -13.55
C ILE A 476 23.65 9.22 -13.31
N LEU A 477 24.30 9.76 -12.28
CA LEU A 477 25.68 9.41 -11.91
C LEU A 477 25.82 7.97 -11.38
N TRP A 478 24.72 7.33 -10.98
CA TRP A 478 24.66 5.92 -10.58
C TRP A 478 24.19 4.98 -11.70
N ASN A 479 23.86 5.50 -12.87
CA ASN A 479 23.28 4.73 -13.96
C ASN A 479 21.96 4.04 -13.59
N LEU A 480 21.13 4.76 -12.84
CA LEU A 480 19.79 4.33 -12.49
C LEU A 480 18.77 4.87 -13.49
N HIS A 481 17.81 4.02 -13.84
CA HIS A 481 16.63 4.42 -14.61
C HIS A 481 15.60 5.07 -13.68
N PHE A 482 14.91 6.09 -14.17
CA PHE A 482 13.78 6.67 -13.45
C PHE A 482 12.55 5.81 -13.65
N SER A 483 11.94 5.38 -12.54
CA SER A 483 10.63 4.74 -12.60
C SER A 483 9.58 5.79 -12.94
N PRO A 484 8.53 5.45 -13.72
CA PRO A 484 7.37 6.32 -13.91
C PRO A 484 6.73 6.79 -12.60
N SER A 485 6.93 6.06 -11.50
CA SER A 485 6.46 6.45 -10.17
C SER A 485 7.16 7.68 -9.57
N GLN A 486 8.27 8.12 -10.15
CA GLN A 486 9.07 9.24 -9.66
C GLN A 486 8.72 10.53 -10.42
N ASP A 487 8.57 11.65 -9.69
CA ASP A 487 8.28 12.96 -10.30
C ASP A 487 9.35 13.38 -11.31
N GLN A 488 10.61 12.99 -11.08
CA GLN A 488 11.73 13.25 -11.98
C GLN A 488 11.51 12.69 -13.39
N TRP A 489 10.72 11.61 -13.52
CA TRP A 489 10.44 10.99 -14.81
C TRP A 489 9.66 11.95 -15.74
N VAL A 490 8.71 12.71 -15.19
CA VAL A 490 8.02 13.78 -15.95
C VAL A 490 8.85 15.05 -15.99
N MET A 491 9.38 15.49 -14.85
CA MET A 491 10.09 16.77 -14.71
C MET A 491 11.32 16.90 -15.61
N PHE A 492 11.99 15.78 -15.92
CA PHE A 492 13.19 15.76 -16.77
C PHE A 492 12.95 15.06 -18.11
N GLY A 493 11.69 14.95 -18.56
CA GLY A 493 11.38 14.56 -19.94
C GLY A 493 11.48 13.07 -20.26
N PHE A 494 11.79 12.18 -19.31
CA PHE A 494 11.78 10.73 -19.54
C PHE A 494 10.40 10.23 -19.97
N CYS A 495 9.33 10.91 -19.56
CA CYS A 495 7.99 10.62 -20.03
C CYS A 495 7.78 10.84 -21.55
N ALA A 496 8.65 11.59 -22.22
CA ALA A 496 8.61 11.76 -23.68
C ALA A 496 9.12 10.53 -24.43
N CYS A 497 9.94 9.70 -23.78
CA CYS A 497 10.56 8.54 -24.39
C CYS A 497 9.49 7.47 -24.73
N PRO A 498 9.49 6.92 -25.97
CA PRO A 498 8.58 5.85 -26.37
C PRO A 498 8.92 4.47 -25.79
N ASP A 499 10.16 4.27 -25.32
CA ASP A 499 10.66 2.99 -24.79
C ASP A 499 11.90 3.16 -23.90
N GLU A 500 12.32 2.07 -23.26
CA GLU A 500 13.48 2.05 -22.35
C GLU A 500 14.81 2.41 -23.05
N GLU A 501 14.92 2.14 -24.35
CA GLU A 501 16.13 2.49 -25.13
C GLU A 501 16.26 4.00 -25.26
N SER A 502 15.20 4.69 -25.66
CA SER A 502 15.17 6.16 -25.72
C SER A 502 15.24 6.82 -24.33
N GLU A 503 14.76 6.18 -23.27
CA GLU A 503 15.02 6.63 -21.89
C GLU A 503 16.51 6.53 -21.52
N GLY A 504 17.17 5.45 -21.96
CA GLY A 504 18.62 5.27 -21.84
C GLY A 504 19.41 6.35 -22.58
N GLU A 505 19.01 6.67 -23.81
CA GLU A 505 19.60 7.77 -24.59
C GLU A 505 19.46 9.12 -23.89
N LEU A 506 18.29 9.43 -23.32
CA LEU A 506 18.08 10.65 -22.54
C LEU A 506 18.94 10.67 -21.27
N GLY A 507 19.05 9.53 -20.58
CA GLY A 507 19.91 9.37 -19.41
C GLY A 507 21.39 9.60 -19.73
N ASP A 508 21.87 9.07 -20.86
CA ASP A 508 23.22 9.31 -21.37
C ASP A 508 23.44 10.76 -21.78
N LEU A 509 22.42 11.44 -22.28
CA LEU A 509 22.46 12.85 -22.61
C LEU A 509 22.62 13.71 -21.34
N TYR A 510 21.81 13.47 -20.31
CA TYR A 510 21.99 14.11 -18.99
C TYR A 510 23.34 13.77 -18.36
N ARG A 511 23.83 12.54 -18.52
CA ARG A 511 25.16 12.14 -18.04
C ARG A 511 26.26 12.92 -18.75
N SER A 512 26.14 13.12 -20.05
CA SER A 512 27.11 13.88 -20.85
C SER A 512 27.13 15.37 -20.48
N LEU A 513 26.02 15.92 -19.95
CA LEU A 513 25.99 17.24 -19.34
C LEU A 513 26.70 17.29 -17.97
N ILE A 514 26.42 16.30 -17.12
CA ILE A 514 26.73 16.35 -15.68
C ILE A 514 28.10 15.75 -15.36
N ASP A 515 28.60 14.77 -16.11
CA ASP A 515 29.84 14.05 -15.85
C ASP A 515 30.95 14.48 -16.81
N SER A 516 31.90 15.27 -16.31
CA SER A 516 33.06 15.77 -17.08
C SER A 516 33.98 14.68 -17.60
N SER A 517 33.96 13.48 -17.01
CA SER A 517 34.84 12.38 -17.45
C SER A 517 34.47 11.81 -18.82
N ARG A 518 33.31 12.18 -19.37
CA ARG A 518 32.76 11.68 -20.63
C ARG A 518 32.52 12.74 -21.71
N ALA A 519 33.02 13.95 -21.53
CA ALA A 519 32.85 15.02 -22.52
C ALA A 519 33.43 14.64 -23.90
N HIS A 520 32.66 14.84 -24.96
CA HIS A 520 33.13 14.63 -26.33
C HIS A 520 34.16 15.70 -26.75
N PRO A 521 35.11 15.39 -27.65
CA PRO A 521 36.01 16.39 -28.22
C PRO A 521 35.21 17.51 -28.90
N GLY A 522 35.28 18.74 -28.38
CA GLY A 522 34.52 19.90 -28.87
C GLY A 522 33.29 20.28 -28.04
N GLN A 523 32.92 19.50 -27.02
CA GLN A 523 31.87 19.85 -26.07
C GLN A 523 32.35 20.95 -25.11
N ARG A 524 31.49 21.94 -24.81
CA ARG A 524 31.78 22.98 -23.79
C ARG A 524 31.95 22.36 -22.40
N SER A 525 32.57 23.12 -21.49
CA SER A 525 32.81 22.72 -20.08
C SER A 525 31.56 22.13 -19.42
N GLN A 526 31.77 21.15 -18.54
CA GLN A 526 30.75 20.50 -17.70
C GLN A 526 29.65 21.47 -17.23
N CYS A 527 28.39 21.08 -17.42
CA CYS A 527 27.25 21.85 -16.93
C CYS A 527 27.31 21.90 -15.40
N SER A 528 27.37 23.10 -14.81
CA SER A 528 27.40 23.21 -13.34
C SER A 528 26.05 22.85 -12.72
N PHE A 529 26.02 22.39 -11.46
CA PHE A 529 24.76 22.11 -10.76
C PHE A 529 23.84 23.34 -10.69
N LYS A 530 24.43 24.54 -10.54
CA LYS A 530 23.67 25.80 -10.58
C LYS A 530 23.05 26.04 -11.95
N GLU A 531 23.80 25.83 -13.04
CA GLU A 531 23.29 25.99 -14.41
C GLU A 531 22.15 25.02 -14.70
N LEU A 532 22.25 23.76 -14.23
CA LEU A 532 21.17 22.78 -14.32
C LEU A 532 19.91 23.23 -13.55
N CYS A 533 20.09 23.73 -12.32
CA CYS A 533 18.98 24.23 -11.51
C CYS A 533 18.32 25.47 -12.13
N ASP A 534 19.13 26.41 -12.64
CA ASP A 534 18.64 27.61 -13.32
C ASP A 534 17.84 27.19 -14.57
N ALA A 535 18.38 26.30 -15.40
CA ALA A 535 17.69 25.80 -16.58
C ALA A 535 16.36 25.10 -16.22
N PHE A 536 16.32 24.29 -15.16
CA PHE A 536 15.09 23.66 -14.70
C PHE A 536 14.05 24.68 -14.18
N ASN A 537 14.48 25.67 -13.40
CA ASN A 537 13.58 26.69 -12.85
C ASN A 537 13.02 27.64 -13.90
N PHE A 538 13.77 27.89 -14.98
CA PHE A 538 13.37 28.79 -16.06
C PHE A 538 12.81 28.07 -17.29
N SER A 539 12.53 26.77 -17.21
CA SER A 539 11.99 25.95 -18.32
C SER A 539 12.91 25.95 -19.56
N ASP A 540 14.22 26.01 -19.31
CA ASP A 540 15.28 26.16 -20.30
C ASP A 540 16.14 24.90 -20.42
N LEU A 541 15.63 23.74 -19.98
CA LEU A 541 16.36 22.47 -20.02
C LEU A 541 16.68 22.03 -21.45
N PHE A 542 15.76 22.28 -22.40
CA PHE A 542 16.02 21.94 -23.80
C PHE A 542 17.11 22.83 -24.40
N ALA A 543 17.09 24.14 -24.15
CA ALA A 543 18.14 25.03 -24.63
C ALA A 543 19.47 24.80 -23.89
N LEU A 544 19.45 24.25 -22.67
CA LEU A 544 20.67 23.79 -21.99
C LEU A 544 21.37 22.71 -22.82
N PHE A 545 20.65 21.77 -23.43
CA PHE A 545 21.24 20.80 -24.34
C PHE A 545 21.86 21.47 -25.57
N GLU A 546 21.21 22.49 -26.13
CA GLU A 546 21.75 23.26 -27.25
C GLU A 546 23.03 24.02 -26.88
N ARG A 547 23.05 24.69 -25.72
CA ARG A 547 24.23 25.42 -25.19
C ARG A 547 25.45 24.51 -25.00
N HIS A 548 25.23 23.23 -24.74
CA HIS A 548 26.24 22.21 -24.53
C HIS A 548 26.47 21.30 -25.76
N GLY A 549 25.88 21.64 -26.93
CA GLY A 549 26.12 20.93 -28.19
C GLY A 549 25.43 19.56 -28.31
N LEU A 550 24.41 19.29 -27.50
CA LEU A 550 23.67 18.02 -27.43
C LEU A 550 22.32 18.04 -28.18
N LYS A 551 22.00 19.15 -28.86
CA LYS A 551 20.72 19.34 -29.58
C LYS A 551 20.39 18.20 -30.56
N ASN A 552 21.36 17.78 -31.37
CA ASN A 552 21.17 16.73 -32.37
C ASN A 552 20.77 15.36 -31.78
N VAL A 553 21.05 15.13 -30.49
CA VAL A 553 20.64 13.91 -29.79
C VAL A 553 19.28 14.13 -29.12
N ALA A 554 19.07 15.31 -28.51
CA ALA A 554 17.79 15.69 -27.92
C ALA A 554 16.65 15.70 -28.95
N ASP A 555 16.89 16.17 -30.18
CA ASP A 555 15.93 16.23 -31.28
C ASP A 555 15.45 14.83 -31.75
N ARG A 556 16.17 13.75 -31.40
CA ARG A 556 15.76 12.39 -31.75
C ARG A 556 14.66 11.85 -30.85
N ILE A 557 14.51 12.42 -29.65
CA ILE A 557 13.49 11.99 -28.68
C ILE A 557 12.20 12.76 -28.99
N PRO A 558 11.14 12.08 -29.48
CA PRO A 558 9.92 12.75 -29.88
C PRO A 558 9.30 13.52 -28.72
N ASN A 559 8.81 14.73 -28.98
CA ASN A 559 8.15 15.58 -27.99
C ASN A 559 9.01 16.00 -26.78
N LEU A 560 10.33 15.77 -26.78
CA LEU A 560 11.17 16.15 -25.66
C LEU A 560 11.13 17.66 -25.40
N ALA A 561 11.19 18.47 -26.45
CA ALA A 561 11.01 19.93 -26.37
C ALA A 561 9.65 20.30 -25.74
N ASN A 562 8.56 19.65 -26.16
CA ASN A 562 7.21 19.89 -25.62
C ASN A 562 7.10 19.62 -24.11
N VAL A 563 7.94 18.73 -23.56
CA VAL A 563 8.02 18.51 -22.11
C VAL A 563 8.93 19.54 -21.47
N LEU A 564 10.15 19.75 -22.00
CA LEU A 564 11.21 20.49 -21.31
C LEU A 564 11.15 22.01 -21.46
N GLU A 565 10.44 22.55 -22.45
CA GLU A 565 10.22 23.99 -22.64
C GLU A 565 9.06 24.52 -21.77
N GLY A 566 8.26 23.63 -21.18
CA GLY A 566 7.22 23.99 -20.23
C GLY A 566 7.77 24.17 -18.81
N SER A 567 7.20 25.11 -18.06
CA SER A 567 7.42 25.19 -16.61
C SER A 567 6.91 23.91 -15.95
N PRO A 568 7.54 23.44 -14.86
CA PRO A 568 7.00 22.34 -14.05
C PRO A 568 5.55 22.53 -13.62
N THR A 569 5.07 23.78 -13.56
CA THR A 569 3.66 24.12 -13.24
C THR A 569 2.75 24.18 -14.46
N SER A 570 3.29 24.14 -15.68
CA SER A 570 2.56 24.28 -16.95
C SER A 570 2.68 23.06 -17.85
N PHE A 571 3.22 21.93 -17.37
CA PHE A 571 3.23 20.69 -18.15
C PHE A 571 1.82 20.32 -18.60
N LYS A 572 1.70 19.98 -19.89
CA LYS A 572 0.46 19.45 -20.43
C LYS A 572 0.02 18.23 -19.64
N THR A 573 -1.27 18.17 -19.33
CA THR A 573 -1.84 17.18 -18.41
C THR A 573 -1.71 15.75 -18.91
N VAL A 574 -1.50 15.56 -20.22
CA VAL A 574 -1.22 14.26 -20.83
C VAL A 574 0.04 13.58 -20.29
N TRP A 575 1.05 14.34 -19.90
CA TRP A 575 2.29 13.77 -19.37
C TRP A 575 2.06 13.16 -17.98
N HIS A 576 1.25 13.83 -17.16
CA HIS A 576 0.80 13.31 -15.88
C HIS A 576 -0.19 12.14 -16.04
N LEU A 577 -1.02 12.14 -17.10
CA LEU A 577 -1.84 10.98 -17.45
C LEU A 577 -0.96 9.77 -17.79
N LYS A 578 0.06 9.96 -18.64
CA LYS A 578 1.02 8.89 -18.98
C LYS A 578 1.67 8.36 -17.71
N GLN A 579 2.20 9.24 -16.86
CA GLN A 579 2.78 8.88 -15.58
C GLN A 579 1.81 8.04 -14.73
N PHE A 580 0.58 8.51 -14.53
CA PHE A 580 -0.43 7.79 -13.75
C PHE A 580 -0.81 6.42 -14.35
N ALA A 581 -0.94 6.34 -15.67
CA ALA A 581 -1.37 5.14 -16.36
C ALA A 581 -0.29 4.05 -16.38
N VAL A 582 0.97 4.43 -16.60
CA VAL A 582 2.09 3.47 -16.76
C VAL A 582 2.76 3.09 -15.44
N SER A 583 2.50 3.82 -14.36
CA SER A 583 3.04 3.50 -13.04
C SER A 583 2.31 2.34 -12.35
N ASP A 584 2.97 1.75 -11.36
CA ASP A 584 2.39 0.72 -10.49
C ASP A 584 1.14 1.23 -9.79
N ARG A 585 0.17 0.34 -9.59
CA ARG A 585 -1.12 0.70 -9.00
C ARG A 585 -0.94 1.37 -7.63
N GLY A 586 -1.36 2.62 -7.53
CA GLY A 586 -1.30 3.41 -6.29
C GLY A 586 0.05 4.06 -6.00
N SER A 587 1.05 3.93 -6.87
CA SER A 587 2.35 4.60 -6.72
C SER A 587 2.30 6.09 -7.09
N VAL A 588 1.53 6.45 -8.12
CA VAL A 588 1.30 7.85 -8.56
C VAL A 588 -0.14 8.25 -8.29
N GLN A 589 -0.30 9.45 -7.75
CA GLN A 589 -1.62 10.04 -7.54
C GLN A 589 -2.08 10.75 -8.81
N MET A 590 -3.32 10.45 -9.23
CA MET A 590 -3.96 11.20 -10.30
C MET A 590 -4.18 12.65 -9.87
N SER A 591 -3.82 13.60 -10.71
CA SER A 591 -4.11 15.02 -10.45
C SER A 591 -5.56 15.36 -10.81
N ASN A 592 -6.09 16.43 -10.23
CA ASN A 592 -7.40 16.97 -10.62
C ASN A 592 -7.48 17.21 -12.13
N ALA A 593 -6.43 17.82 -12.70
CA ALA A 593 -6.39 18.14 -14.12
C ALA A 593 -6.48 16.87 -14.99
N VAL A 594 -5.72 15.81 -14.65
CA VAL A 594 -5.83 14.52 -15.32
C VAL A 594 -7.24 13.94 -15.20
N ALA A 595 -7.85 14.06 -14.01
CA ALA A 595 -9.17 13.50 -13.79
C ALA A 595 -10.27 14.17 -14.63
N TRP A 596 -10.17 15.49 -14.78
CA TRP A 596 -11.08 16.29 -15.61
C TRP A 596 -10.86 16.04 -17.10
N ASP A 597 -9.63 16.20 -17.56
CA ASP A 597 -9.29 16.24 -18.98
C ASP A 597 -9.48 14.88 -19.67
N TYR A 598 -9.29 13.79 -18.92
CA TYR A 598 -9.26 12.43 -19.46
C TYR A 598 -10.41 11.55 -18.97
N GLY A 599 -11.47 12.17 -18.42
CA GLY A 599 -12.75 11.49 -18.19
C GLY A 599 -12.87 10.69 -16.90
N PHE A 600 -11.85 10.68 -16.03
CA PHE A 600 -11.96 9.99 -14.73
C PHE A 600 -13.01 10.61 -13.82
N VAL A 601 -13.29 11.90 -13.97
CA VAL A 601 -14.42 12.58 -13.30
C VAL A 601 -15.75 11.84 -13.48
N ASN A 602 -15.93 11.12 -14.59
CA ASN A 602 -17.14 10.37 -14.89
C ASN A 602 -17.21 9.00 -14.18
N CYS A 603 -16.15 8.57 -13.48
CA CYS A 603 -16.08 7.30 -12.75
C CYS A 603 -16.85 7.39 -11.41
N VAL A 604 -18.17 7.53 -11.49
CA VAL A 604 -19.05 7.73 -10.32
C VAL A 604 -20.07 6.60 -10.21
N LYS A 605 -20.21 6.03 -9.00
CA LYS A 605 -21.15 4.96 -8.66
C LYS A 605 -22.61 5.40 -8.88
N ASN A 606 -23.43 4.47 -9.38
CA ASN A 606 -24.88 4.64 -9.60
C ASN A 606 -25.28 5.74 -10.60
N ARG A 607 -24.43 6.07 -11.58
CA ARG A 607 -24.81 6.99 -12.66
C ARG A 607 -26.01 6.42 -13.43
N LYS A 608 -27.13 7.15 -13.45
CA LYS A 608 -28.26 6.80 -14.31
C LYS A 608 -27.84 7.05 -15.76
N LYS A 609 -28.01 6.06 -16.64
CA LYS A 609 -27.73 6.21 -18.08
C LYS A 609 -28.42 7.47 -18.63
N GLY A 610 -27.67 8.33 -19.30
CA GLY A 610 -28.17 9.55 -19.94
C GLY A 610 -28.19 10.83 -19.09
N THR A 611 -27.67 10.83 -17.86
CA THR A 611 -27.56 12.07 -17.07
C THR A 611 -26.35 12.92 -17.48
N LYS A 612 -26.54 14.25 -17.51
CA LYS A 612 -25.48 15.24 -17.73
C LYS A 612 -24.30 15.01 -16.75
N PRO A 613 -23.07 15.38 -17.14
CA PRO A 613 -21.92 15.34 -16.23
C PRO A 613 -22.23 16.06 -14.91
N PRO A 614 -21.68 15.60 -13.78
CA PRO A 614 -21.83 16.29 -12.50
C PRO A 614 -21.30 17.73 -12.59
N ASP A 615 -21.95 18.66 -11.89
CA ASP A 615 -21.55 20.07 -11.85
C ASP A 615 -20.13 20.23 -11.27
N SER A 616 -19.41 21.26 -11.72
CA SER A 616 -18.01 21.56 -11.36
C SER A 616 -17.75 21.60 -9.85
N GLU A 617 -18.70 22.16 -9.09
CA GLU A 617 -18.66 22.24 -7.62
C GLU A 617 -18.79 20.85 -6.96
N LEU A 618 -19.69 19.99 -7.47
CA LEU A 618 -19.92 18.63 -6.96
C LEU A 618 -18.72 17.71 -7.20
N VAL A 619 -17.97 17.92 -8.28
CA VAL A 619 -16.76 17.15 -8.59
C VAL A 619 -15.58 17.62 -7.76
N GLN A 620 -15.38 18.93 -7.59
CA GLN A 620 -14.35 19.46 -6.69
C GLN A 620 -14.59 18.98 -5.24
N GLU A 621 -15.85 18.85 -4.82
CA GLU A 621 -16.20 18.28 -3.53
C GLU A 621 -15.94 16.75 -3.50
N ALA A 622 -16.39 15.98 -4.51
CA ALA A 622 -16.18 14.52 -4.71
C ALA A 622 -14.71 14.08 -4.70
N TYR A 623 -13.88 14.84 -5.38
CA TYR A 623 -12.50 14.48 -5.64
C TYR A 623 -11.51 15.28 -4.78
N GLY A 624 -11.85 16.49 -4.34
CA GLY A 624 -11.02 17.28 -3.41
C GLY A 624 -10.72 16.52 -2.12
N ASP A 625 -11.67 15.76 -1.59
CA ASP A 625 -11.49 14.92 -0.40
C ASP A 625 -10.75 13.59 -0.68
N PHE A 626 -10.86 13.06 -1.91
CA PHE A 626 -10.09 11.89 -2.39
C PHE A 626 -8.61 12.24 -2.52
N PHE A 627 -8.31 13.44 -3.05
CA PHE A 627 -6.95 13.91 -3.33
C PHE A 627 -6.28 14.61 -2.13
N SER A 628 -7.03 15.30 -1.24
CA SER A 628 -6.46 15.98 -0.07
C SER A 628 -5.94 15.02 1.02
N ARG A 629 -6.50 13.81 1.12
CA ARG A 629 -6.05 12.79 2.10
C ARG A 629 -4.73 12.14 1.74
N THR A 630 -4.35 12.17 0.47
CA THR A 630 -3.07 11.64 -0.01
C THR A 630 -1.97 12.70 -0.12
N GLN A 631 -2.32 14.00 -0.12
CA GLN A 631 -1.38 15.12 -0.17
C GLN A 631 -0.81 15.57 1.20
N ARG A 632 -1.48 15.28 2.34
CA ARG A 632 -1.01 15.66 3.69
C ARG A 632 0.18 14.84 4.25
N ARG A 633 0.90 14.11 3.39
CA ARG A 633 2.18 13.47 3.73
C ARG A 633 3.42 14.35 3.50
N GLY A 634 3.28 15.59 3.05
CA GLY A 634 4.42 16.52 2.95
C GLY A 634 4.04 18.00 3.01
N SER A 635 4.56 18.70 4.04
CA SER A 635 4.54 20.15 4.31
C SER A 635 3.25 20.79 4.86
N ALA A 636 3.47 21.63 5.89
CA ALA A 636 2.49 22.39 6.66
C ALA A 636 2.51 23.88 6.25
N SER A 637 1.44 24.60 6.63
CA SER A 637 1.09 26.01 6.33
C SER A 637 0.34 26.17 4.99
N SER A 638 -0.92 26.60 4.91
CA SER A 638 -1.52 27.82 5.48
C SER A 638 -3.03 27.69 5.81
N ARG A 639 -3.56 28.67 6.55
CA ARG A 639 -4.95 28.78 7.09
C ARG A 639 -6.00 29.09 6.02
N GLY A 640 -7.24 28.63 6.25
CA GLY A 640 -8.47 29.35 5.88
C GLY A 640 -9.56 28.54 5.17
N VAL A 641 -10.66 28.27 5.89
CA VAL A 641 -11.99 27.78 5.43
C VAL A 641 -12.08 26.28 5.08
N ILE A 642 -13.03 25.60 5.73
CA ILE A 642 -13.33 24.15 5.63
C ILE A 642 -14.40 23.93 4.55
N PRO A 643 -14.19 23.07 3.53
CA PRO A 643 -15.29 22.49 2.74
C PRO A 643 -15.74 21.11 3.29
N ASN A 644 -16.99 20.75 2.98
CA ASN A 644 -17.79 19.63 3.49
C ASN A 644 -17.25 18.22 3.14
N MET A 645 -17.27 17.28 4.11
CA MET A 645 -16.68 15.91 4.00
C MET A 645 -17.65 14.80 3.51
N MET A 646 -18.52 15.04 2.52
CA MET A 646 -19.58 14.09 2.11
C MET A 646 -19.27 13.18 0.88
N SER A 647 -18.05 13.14 0.36
CA SER A 647 -17.92 12.94 -1.08
C SER A 647 -17.24 11.64 -1.57
N LEU A 648 -16.51 10.91 -0.71
CA LEU A 648 -15.72 9.71 -1.08
C LEU A 648 -16.53 8.44 -1.39
N SER A 649 -17.81 8.37 -1.02
CA SER A 649 -18.64 7.18 -1.28
C SER A 649 -19.13 7.07 -2.74
N ARG A 650 -18.77 8.04 -3.59
CA ARG A 650 -19.32 8.20 -4.94
C ARG A 650 -18.38 7.76 -6.06
N VAL A 651 -17.06 7.60 -5.85
CA VAL A 651 -16.14 7.19 -6.93
C VAL A 651 -16.20 5.68 -7.17
N ASP A 652 -16.32 5.26 -8.43
CA ASP A 652 -16.30 3.87 -8.86
C ASP A 652 -14.85 3.44 -9.14
N ALA A 653 -14.25 2.69 -8.21
CA ALA A 653 -12.86 2.26 -8.29
C ALA A 653 -12.60 1.29 -9.45
N ASP A 654 -13.60 0.52 -9.87
CA ASP A 654 -13.48 -0.43 -10.97
C ASP A 654 -13.48 0.32 -12.32
N ALA A 655 -14.32 1.36 -12.44
CA ALA A 655 -14.31 2.25 -13.60
C ALA A 655 -12.99 3.03 -13.73
N VAL A 656 -12.44 3.55 -12.61
CA VAL A 656 -11.12 4.21 -12.61
C VAL A 656 -10.02 3.26 -13.07
N GLU A 657 -10.00 2.03 -12.54
CA GLU A 657 -8.98 1.04 -12.92
C GLU A 657 -9.17 0.58 -14.38
N MET A 658 -10.40 0.43 -14.86
CA MET A 658 -10.70 0.12 -16.26
C MET A 658 -10.14 1.21 -17.18
N LEU A 659 -10.47 2.48 -16.90
CA LEU A 659 -10.02 3.62 -17.70
C LEU A 659 -8.50 3.79 -17.66
N ARG A 660 -7.87 3.58 -16.48
CA ARG A 660 -6.42 3.57 -16.32
C ARG A 660 -5.75 2.54 -17.21
N LYS A 661 -6.26 1.31 -17.24
CA LYS A 661 -5.73 0.22 -18.09
C LYS A 661 -5.84 0.54 -19.58
N VAL A 662 -6.93 1.17 -20.01
CA VAL A 662 -7.07 1.57 -21.41
C VAL A 662 -6.01 2.62 -21.77
N TYR A 663 -5.79 3.63 -20.93
CA TYR A 663 -4.70 4.59 -21.17
C TYR A 663 -3.31 3.96 -21.08
N GLN A 664 -3.12 2.96 -20.22
CA GLN A 664 -1.88 2.19 -20.18
C GLN A 664 -1.62 1.49 -21.52
N ASP A 665 -2.66 0.89 -22.12
CA ASP A 665 -2.56 0.26 -23.44
C ASP A 665 -2.30 1.28 -24.56
N VAL A 666 -2.87 2.49 -24.48
CA VAL A 666 -2.59 3.60 -25.39
C VAL A 666 -1.08 3.93 -25.40
N PHE A 667 -0.46 4.04 -24.23
CA PHE A 667 0.95 4.44 -24.14
C PHE A 667 1.94 3.30 -24.33
N LEU A 668 1.66 2.11 -23.78
CA LEU A 668 2.62 1.00 -23.77
C LEU A 668 2.46 0.04 -24.96
N LYS A 669 1.22 -0.27 -25.36
CA LYS A 669 0.95 -1.21 -26.47
C LYS A 669 0.87 -0.51 -27.82
N ALA A 670 0.05 0.54 -27.92
CA ALA A 670 -0.13 1.28 -29.16
C ALA A 670 1.01 2.28 -29.42
N LYS A 671 1.86 2.55 -28.41
CA LYS A 671 2.93 3.57 -28.46
C LYS A 671 2.42 4.91 -29.00
N ALA A 672 1.21 5.30 -28.58
CA ALA A 672 0.54 6.48 -29.10
C ALA A 672 1.29 7.75 -28.68
N ASP A 673 1.32 8.72 -29.60
CA ASP A 673 1.86 10.05 -29.32
C ASP A 673 1.00 10.77 -28.26
N PRO A 674 1.54 11.09 -27.07
CA PRO A 674 0.79 11.78 -26.03
C PRO A 674 0.23 13.13 -26.48
N MET A 675 0.92 13.83 -27.38
CA MET A 675 0.45 15.13 -27.89
C MET A 675 -0.81 14.99 -28.74
N LYS A 676 -0.93 13.93 -29.54
CA LYS A 676 -2.15 13.64 -30.30
C LYS A 676 -3.33 13.28 -29.39
N LEU A 677 -3.07 12.58 -28.28
CA LEU A 677 -4.10 12.33 -27.26
C LEU A 677 -4.53 13.62 -26.56
N HIS A 678 -3.59 14.52 -26.27
CA HIS A 678 -3.89 15.84 -25.74
C HIS A 678 -4.78 16.64 -26.72
N GLU A 679 -4.42 16.72 -28.00
CA GLU A 679 -5.24 17.36 -29.05
C GLU A 679 -6.64 16.73 -29.16
N ALA A 680 -6.74 15.40 -29.08
CA ALA A 680 -8.04 14.73 -29.05
C ALA A 680 -8.86 15.12 -27.81
N ALA A 681 -8.22 15.31 -26.66
CA ALA A 681 -8.87 15.81 -25.44
C ALA A 681 -9.34 17.28 -25.57
N MET A 682 -8.55 18.14 -26.22
CA MET A 682 -8.94 19.51 -26.58
C MET A 682 -10.20 19.53 -27.46
N GLN A 683 -10.28 18.58 -28.40
CA GLN A 683 -11.39 18.49 -29.36
C GLN A 683 -12.61 17.72 -28.83
N GLY A 684 -12.55 17.18 -27.61
CA GLY A 684 -13.61 16.33 -27.05
C GLY A 684 -13.77 14.99 -27.78
N ARG A 685 -12.72 14.51 -28.47
CA ARG A 685 -12.70 13.28 -29.30
C ARG A 685 -11.82 12.17 -28.70
N ILE A 686 -11.69 12.13 -27.37
CA ILE A 686 -10.82 11.17 -26.67
C ILE A 686 -11.20 9.73 -27.02
N PHE A 687 -12.48 9.38 -26.92
CA PHE A 687 -12.95 8.04 -27.21
C PHE A 687 -12.68 7.63 -28.67
N ASP A 688 -12.90 8.52 -29.64
CA ASP A 688 -12.68 8.24 -31.05
C ASP A 688 -11.19 8.01 -31.34
N PHE A 689 -10.31 8.82 -30.72
CA PHE A 689 -8.86 8.63 -30.81
C PHE A 689 -8.44 7.30 -30.20
N VAL A 690 -8.85 7.00 -28.96
CA VAL A 690 -8.45 5.79 -28.24
C VAL A 690 -8.99 4.54 -28.91
N SER A 691 -10.26 4.52 -29.31
CA SER A 691 -10.87 3.36 -29.98
C SER A 691 -10.34 3.11 -31.39
N GLY A 692 -9.67 4.09 -32.00
CA GLY A 692 -8.97 3.93 -33.28
C GLY A 692 -7.60 3.26 -33.17
N ILE A 693 -7.01 3.20 -31.97
CA ILE A 693 -5.64 2.70 -31.77
C ILE A 693 -5.51 1.59 -30.70
N VAL A 694 -6.52 1.41 -29.85
CA VAL A 694 -6.60 0.32 -28.87
C VAL A 694 -7.85 -0.51 -29.16
N GLU A 695 -7.68 -1.85 -29.17
CA GLU A 695 -8.80 -2.77 -29.28
C GLU A 695 -9.65 -2.73 -28.00
N ILE A 696 -10.87 -2.20 -28.12
CA ILE A 696 -11.83 -2.12 -27.01
C ILE A 696 -12.87 -3.23 -27.17
N ARG A 697 -13.03 -4.04 -26.12
CA ARG A 697 -14.04 -5.11 -26.11
C ARG A 697 -15.45 -4.54 -26.29
N ALA A 698 -16.28 -5.27 -27.04
CA ALA A 698 -17.62 -4.81 -27.41
C ALA A 698 -18.51 -4.51 -26.18
N ASP A 699 -18.36 -5.28 -25.10
CA ASP A 699 -19.07 -5.10 -23.83
C ASP A 699 -18.65 -3.83 -23.07
N GLN A 700 -17.41 -3.37 -23.25
CA GLN A 700 -16.87 -2.17 -22.60
C GLN A 700 -17.04 -0.89 -23.43
N LYS A 701 -17.28 -1.03 -24.74
CA LYS A 701 -17.26 0.08 -25.70
C LYS A 701 -18.21 1.22 -25.32
N GLN A 702 -19.43 0.89 -24.90
CA GLN A 702 -20.42 1.89 -24.52
C GLN A 702 -20.05 2.58 -23.20
N GLU A 703 -19.56 1.83 -22.22
CA GLU A 703 -19.15 2.37 -20.92
C GLU A 703 -17.96 3.33 -21.07
N LEU A 704 -16.92 2.93 -21.82
CA LEU A 704 -15.77 3.79 -22.08
C LEU A 704 -16.15 5.05 -22.89
N LYS A 705 -17.12 4.95 -23.81
CA LYS A 705 -17.65 6.11 -24.52
C LYS A 705 -18.31 7.11 -23.58
N GLU A 706 -18.98 6.65 -22.52
CA GLU A 706 -19.60 7.49 -21.51
C GLU A 706 -18.61 8.05 -20.48
N LEU A 707 -17.50 7.35 -20.25
CA LEU A 707 -16.43 7.77 -19.35
C LEU A 707 -15.46 8.77 -19.99
N MET A 708 -15.05 8.55 -21.25
CA MET A 708 -14.09 9.38 -22.00
C MET A 708 -14.72 10.65 -22.59
N VAL A 709 -15.68 11.23 -21.88
CA VAL A 709 -16.26 12.53 -22.20
C VAL A 709 -15.57 13.58 -21.35
N ASN A 710 -14.83 14.47 -22.00
CA ASN A 710 -14.29 15.64 -21.33
C ASN A 710 -15.44 16.58 -20.93
N VAL A 711 -15.49 17.00 -19.67
CA VAL A 711 -16.60 17.84 -19.15
C VAL A 711 -16.51 19.26 -19.70
N TYR A 712 -15.30 19.73 -20.00
CA TYR A 712 -15.05 20.98 -20.72
C TYR A 712 -13.93 20.74 -21.73
N PRO A 713 -14.13 20.98 -23.04
CA PRO A 713 -13.02 20.94 -23.99
C PRO A 713 -11.88 21.80 -23.44
N LEU A 714 -10.68 21.24 -23.35
CA LEU A 714 -9.52 21.98 -22.90
C LEU A 714 -9.40 23.24 -23.79
N ARG A 715 -9.29 24.42 -23.18
CA ARG A 715 -9.16 25.67 -23.93
C ARG A 715 -7.71 25.85 -24.33
N ASP A 716 -7.49 26.23 -25.58
CA ASP A 716 -6.16 26.58 -26.05
C ASP A 716 -5.66 27.80 -25.25
N PRO A 717 -4.59 27.67 -24.46
CA PRO A 717 -4.05 28.80 -23.70
C PRO A 717 -3.60 29.95 -24.61
N ASP A 718 -3.31 29.67 -25.88
CA ASP A 718 -2.82 30.65 -26.86
C ASP A 718 -3.95 31.30 -27.68
N ALA A 719 -5.21 30.90 -27.47
CA ALA A 719 -6.39 31.44 -28.16
C ALA A 719 -7.06 32.63 -27.43
N ALA A 720 -6.37 33.25 -26.46
CA ALA A 720 -6.86 34.39 -25.66
C ALA A 720 -6.08 35.68 -25.93
#